data_AF-A0A9E6CQG9-F1
#
_entry.id   AF-A0A9E6CQG9-F1
#
_cell.length_a   1.000
_cell.length_b   1.000
_cell.length_c   1.000
_cell.angle_alpha   90.00
_cell.angle_beta   90.00
_cell.angle_gamma   90.00
#
_symmetry.space_group_name_H-M   'P 1'
#
loop_
_entity.id
_entity.type
_entity.pdbx_description
1 polymer ?
#
loop_
_entity_poly.entity_id
_entity_poly.type
_entity_poly.pdbx_seq_one_letter_code
_entity_poly.pdbx_strand_id
1 'polypeptide(L)'
;MKLNHFKTSFFLVLMVFSFLFLPISSHAALDDSEYIVQNLQVNDIPNDDGSGLVLSWKPLSKEKRIIEYRIYRGVTPDSLFYIGRIDVNVKTGVAGDLMYFYDTAYNYFLDIQAPGKLKKEKKQAEDSPLYRRYPRDLAVTGPQFKNYSVLTVIPEKDYYYKNRKIEVVTEKDTTVYAALKLRNFRQLAKKLLDDKEYYYTVFAVNEARKYFPHAEPVMGIPRENAPEETKEFYPVFVKDTNRLQFEWSLPIFTDDIYYHCLYILDKDELDKFQEYKKEQKLIEENNLAIKLDSTVVKYEPKFENPAELIFMRYAGYPYTGSKTVHLDIVDGKIKSEKIYKNEVLGQEFDVDLEIDINNIQDYYFVFSLFDTSNYETFSEVKAAEIVYPDMLPEIPPFTVVDGKNDKGDYNYVSWGKPVVYLTNSSYLNEEKTKLLVNYDTMTNEHYKIRNIYFTVYDDAGNEIKKINEFYQDNKLKIRIPPNTESLNFEITLKCNNPIGDNYVFYQDISWNDQTKSLTPGILYFSESKEDIYKYSYYVYKRNYTDEEFRLSKKITGSQRELYDNIRYKNVHFKITTKFDADKGLIYVSPAFSVRMDGEQENTIRSNLYPSEVEKTLRGYKEQIADYTASKDTLETEEEIKEADDAIEHYQNLFDLLANYPISKEAASFSNPKARIKYLDKSRHIAKNSFEYKIVKSDDKGHFTETPIYINEDAKPVDVEKNIALISYEGFGKDHFFPIPNWFKTTMFPAFLATIIFGGFVFFMIGKAKKGHDLFVRPIAGIEEIDNAIGRATEMGKPILFVPGTSGITDVATLAGLSILGRVAKKAAEYDTKILVPCRDYLVLPVAQEIVKEAHYEAGRPDTYDKTSVFFITTAQFPFVAGVNGIMVREKTATNFFMGMFWAEALLMTETGNTTGAIQIAGTDAPTQLPFFITTCDYTLIGEELYAASAYLAREPMQLGTLKGVDYSKLLILILIISGTILSSVHLTFLMNAFPEK
;
A
#
# COMPACT_ATOMS: atom_id res chain seq x y z
N MET A 1 -78.86 37.47 3.66
CA MET A 1 -77.72 37.42 4.59
C MET A 1 -76.45 37.35 3.75
N LYS A 2 -76.03 38.46 3.14
CA LYS A 2 -74.94 39.38 3.52
C LYS A 2 -73.54 38.73 3.64
N LEU A 3 -72.71 39.14 2.67
CA LEU A 3 -71.24 39.25 2.62
C LEU A 3 -70.35 38.00 2.45
N ASN A 4 -69.75 37.97 1.24
CA ASN A 4 -68.30 37.93 0.94
C ASN A 4 -67.76 36.69 0.21
N HIS A 5 -68.20 36.49 -1.04
CA HIS A 5 -67.62 35.51 -1.98
C HIS A 5 -66.51 36.07 -2.90
N PHE A 6 -66.03 37.30 -2.69
CA PHE A 6 -65.12 37.95 -3.65
C PHE A 6 -63.61 37.84 -3.35
N LYS A 7 -63.19 37.20 -2.25
CA LYS A 7 -61.76 37.08 -1.90
C LYS A 7 -61.12 35.72 -2.20
N THR A 8 -61.87 34.64 -2.30
CA THR A 8 -61.31 33.30 -2.55
C THR A 8 -61.00 33.05 -4.02
N SER A 9 -61.80 33.57 -4.95
CA SER A 9 -61.50 33.42 -6.39
C SER A 9 -60.32 34.28 -6.84
N PHE A 10 -60.11 35.46 -6.26
CA PHE A 10 -58.94 36.29 -6.60
C PHE A 10 -57.64 35.70 -6.05
N PHE A 11 -57.66 35.09 -4.85
CA PHE A 11 -56.49 34.42 -4.27
C PHE A 11 -56.19 33.09 -4.97
N LEU A 12 -57.20 32.34 -5.41
CA LEU A 12 -56.99 31.12 -6.19
C LEU A 12 -56.46 31.43 -7.60
N VAL A 13 -56.93 32.51 -8.22
CA VAL A 13 -56.37 33.01 -9.50
C VAL A 13 -54.95 33.56 -9.30
N LEU A 14 -54.65 34.26 -8.21
CA LEU A 14 -53.27 34.68 -7.88
C LEU A 14 -52.35 33.51 -7.54
N MET A 15 -52.87 32.45 -6.91
CA MET A 15 -52.09 31.24 -6.59
C MET A 15 -51.79 30.44 -7.87
N VAL A 16 -52.77 30.30 -8.76
CA VAL A 16 -52.59 29.72 -10.10
C VAL A 16 -51.67 30.59 -10.98
N PHE A 17 -51.74 31.92 -10.88
CA PHE A 17 -50.80 32.82 -11.56
C PHE A 17 -49.41 32.84 -10.92
N SER A 18 -49.27 32.62 -9.61
CA SER A 18 -47.96 32.52 -8.94
C SER A 18 -47.21 31.22 -9.26
N PHE A 19 -47.93 30.16 -9.68
CA PHE A 19 -47.31 28.98 -10.30
C PHE A 19 -47.01 29.16 -11.80
N LEU A 20 -47.68 30.09 -12.49
CA LEU A 20 -47.40 30.45 -13.89
C LEU A 20 -46.26 31.48 -14.05
N PHE A 21 -45.86 32.14 -12.96
CA PHE A 21 -44.71 33.06 -12.88
C PHE A 21 -43.64 32.60 -11.87
N LEU A 22 -43.48 31.28 -11.68
CA LEU A 22 -42.11 30.79 -11.48
C LEU A 22 -41.32 31.30 -12.69
N PRO A 23 -40.14 31.91 -12.54
CA PRO A 23 -39.26 32.03 -13.69
C PRO A 23 -39.07 30.61 -14.17
N ILE A 24 -39.72 30.28 -15.28
CA ILE A 24 -39.17 29.36 -16.25
C ILE A 24 -37.86 30.07 -16.59
N SER A 25 -36.82 29.83 -15.78
CA SER A 25 -35.47 29.85 -16.26
C SER A 25 -35.61 29.03 -17.51
N SER A 26 -35.59 29.72 -18.63
CA SER A 26 -35.39 29.14 -19.93
C SER A 26 -34.21 28.21 -19.73
N HIS A 27 -34.49 26.94 -19.47
CA HIS A 27 -33.61 25.89 -19.87
C HIS A 27 -33.73 26.02 -21.39
N ALA A 28 -32.93 26.93 -21.95
CA ALA A 28 -32.40 26.72 -23.28
C ALA A 28 -32.03 25.25 -23.25
N ALA A 29 -32.72 24.45 -24.07
CA ALA A 29 -32.43 23.03 -24.18
C ALA A 29 -30.91 22.98 -24.31
N LEU A 30 -30.24 22.43 -23.30
CA LEU A 30 -28.78 22.34 -23.33
C LEU A 30 -28.50 21.60 -24.61
N ASP A 31 -27.82 22.26 -25.53
CA ASP A 31 -27.38 21.59 -26.73
C ASP A 31 -26.33 20.59 -26.28
N ASP A 32 -26.74 19.32 -26.21
CA ASP A 32 -25.89 18.24 -25.71
C ASP A 32 -24.63 18.10 -26.58
N SER A 33 -24.63 18.64 -27.81
CA SER A 33 -23.44 18.74 -28.66
C SER A 33 -22.34 19.65 -28.08
N GLU A 34 -22.70 20.69 -27.33
CA GLU A 34 -21.71 21.55 -26.66
C GLU A 34 -20.99 20.81 -25.53
N TYR A 35 -21.58 19.75 -24.98
CA TYR A 35 -20.99 18.95 -23.90
C TYR A 35 -20.17 17.76 -24.40
N ILE A 36 -20.03 17.61 -25.72
CA ILE A 36 -19.11 16.65 -26.33
C ILE A 36 -17.69 17.16 -26.14
N VAL A 37 -16.84 16.27 -25.61
CA VAL A 37 -15.41 16.51 -25.45
C VAL A 37 -14.77 16.79 -26.81
N GLN A 38 -13.98 17.84 -26.90
CA GLN A 38 -13.29 18.26 -28.13
C GLN A 38 -11.81 17.88 -28.07
N ASN A 39 -11.21 17.69 -29.24
CA ASN A 39 -9.78 17.36 -29.42
C ASN A 39 -9.33 16.13 -28.62
N LEU A 40 -10.16 15.08 -28.58
CA LEU A 40 -9.72 13.80 -28.04
C LEU A 40 -8.61 13.23 -28.93
N GLN A 41 -7.48 12.89 -28.32
CA GLN A 41 -6.33 12.26 -28.96
C GLN A 41 -5.88 11.08 -28.11
N VAL A 42 -5.32 10.07 -28.78
CA VAL A 42 -4.71 8.90 -28.14
C VAL A 42 -3.32 8.76 -28.74
N ASN A 43 -2.31 8.91 -27.91
CA ASN A 43 -0.92 8.84 -28.33
C ASN A 43 -0.21 7.70 -27.57
N ASP A 44 0.80 7.16 -28.21
CA ASP A 44 1.76 6.25 -27.61
C ASP A 44 2.48 6.91 -26.42
N ILE A 45 2.86 6.12 -25.42
CA ILE A 45 3.62 6.63 -24.29
C ILE A 45 5.10 6.43 -24.60
N PRO A 46 5.90 7.52 -24.61
CA PRO A 46 7.31 7.39 -24.94
C PRO A 46 8.04 6.58 -23.87
N ASN A 47 9.05 5.82 -24.32
CA ASN A 47 9.98 5.08 -23.49
C ASN A 47 9.33 3.99 -22.61
N ASP A 48 8.34 3.30 -23.17
CA ASP A 48 7.66 2.18 -22.51
C ASP A 48 7.75 0.87 -23.32
N ASP A 49 7.36 -0.22 -22.64
CA ASP A 49 7.38 -1.60 -23.13
C ASP A 49 6.22 -1.93 -24.10
N GLY A 50 5.85 -0.94 -24.91
CA GLY A 50 4.82 -1.03 -25.96
C GLY A 50 3.44 -1.33 -25.42
N SER A 51 3.16 -0.93 -24.19
CA SER A 51 1.93 -1.32 -23.49
C SER A 51 1.11 -0.20 -22.90
N GLY A 52 1.54 1.04 -23.11
CA GLY A 52 0.89 2.23 -22.64
C GLY A 52 0.28 3.08 -23.75
N LEU A 53 -0.86 3.68 -23.44
CA LEU A 53 -1.43 4.76 -24.24
C LEU A 53 -1.81 5.93 -23.33
N VAL A 54 -1.56 7.15 -23.80
CA VAL A 54 -2.00 8.38 -23.14
C VAL A 54 -3.10 9.04 -23.96
N LEU A 55 -4.26 9.22 -23.32
CA LEU A 55 -5.36 9.99 -23.88
C LEU A 55 -5.20 11.43 -23.46
N SER A 56 -5.46 12.37 -24.37
CA SER A 56 -5.58 13.78 -24.02
C SER A 56 -6.77 14.43 -24.67
N TRP A 57 -7.37 15.42 -24.00
CA TRP A 57 -8.49 16.18 -24.54
C TRP A 57 -8.64 17.55 -23.88
N LYS A 58 -9.36 18.46 -24.54
CA LYS A 58 -9.68 19.77 -23.98
C LYS A 58 -10.79 19.65 -22.92
N PRO A 59 -10.57 20.08 -21.67
CA PRO A 59 -11.61 20.06 -20.66
C PRO A 59 -12.75 21.03 -21.04
N LEU A 60 -13.98 20.63 -20.76
CA LEU A 60 -15.14 21.50 -20.84
C LEU A 60 -15.02 22.63 -19.82
N SER A 61 -15.52 23.81 -20.19
CA SER A 61 -15.41 25.02 -19.36
C SER A 61 -16.09 24.85 -18.00
N LYS A 62 -15.63 25.61 -17.01
CA LYS A 62 -16.11 25.54 -15.62
C LYS A 62 -17.63 25.78 -15.51
N GLU A 63 -18.20 26.60 -16.39
CA GLU A 63 -19.63 26.92 -16.46
C GLU A 63 -20.49 25.69 -16.75
N LYS A 64 -19.92 24.65 -17.36
CA LYS A 64 -20.60 23.38 -17.65
C LYS A 64 -20.74 22.47 -16.41
N ARG A 65 -20.10 22.85 -15.29
CA ARG A 65 -20.22 22.21 -13.97
C ARG A 65 -20.01 20.69 -14.00
N ILE A 66 -18.97 20.27 -14.70
CA ILE A 66 -18.58 18.86 -14.83
C ILE A 66 -18.01 18.35 -13.51
N ILE A 67 -18.46 17.17 -13.08
CA ILE A 67 -17.98 16.46 -11.87
C ILE A 67 -17.08 15.27 -12.21
N GLU A 68 -17.23 14.65 -13.38
CA GLU A 68 -16.37 13.55 -13.81
C GLU A 68 -16.34 13.43 -15.34
N TYR A 69 -15.22 12.94 -15.86
CA TYR A 69 -15.07 12.44 -17.23
C TYR A 69 -14.91 10.93 -17.17
N ARG A 70 -15.66 10.19 -17.99
CA ARG A 70 -15.65 8.72 -18.01
C ARG A 70 -14.95 8.23 -19.28
N ILE A 71 -14.03 7.29 -19.12
CA ILE A 71 -13.15 6.79 -20.17
C ILE A 71 -13.51 5.34 -20.50
N TYR A 72 -13.60 5.04 -21.80
CA TYR A 72 -13.95 3.73 -22.34
C TYR A 72 -12.90 3.27 -23.35
N ARG A 73 -12.66 1.97 -23.40
CA ARG A 73 -11.74 1.32 -24.34
C ARG A 73 -12.36 0.10 -25.00
N GLY A 74 -12.17 -0.05 -26.31
CA GLY A 74 -12.54 -1.21 -27.09
C GLY A 74 -11.37 -1.71 -27.94
N VAL A 75 -11.52 -2.93 -28.46
CA VAL A 75 -10.67 -3.47 -29.54
C VAL A 75 -11.29 -3.20 -30.93
N THR A 76 -12.50 -2.64 -30.94
CA THR A 76 -13.23 -2.15 -32.10
C THR A 76 -13.96 -0.86 -31.70
N PRO A 77 -14.28 0.03 -32.65
CA PRO A 77 -15.01 1.27 -32.37
C PRO A 77 -16.47 1.05 -31.97
N ASP A 78 -17.03 -0.13 -32.23
CA ASP A 78 -18.45 -0.44 -31.95
C ASP A 78 -18.69 -1.03 -30.55
N SER A 79 -17.63 -1.34 -29.80
CA SER A 79 -17.73 -2.01 -28.49
C SER A 79 -16.65 -1.57 -27.52
N LEU A 80 -16.93 -0.52 -26.77
CA LEU A 80 -16.01 0.06 -25.79
C LEU A 80 -16.52 -0.17 -24.36
N PHE A 81 -15.62 -0.55 -23.46
CA PHE A 81 -15.90 -0.91 -22.07
C PHE A 81 -15.30 0.14 -21.14
N TYR A 82 -16.02 0.49 -20.09
CA TYR A 82 -15.55 1.42 -19.06
C TYR A 82 -14.23 0.95 -18.44
N ILE A 83 -13.20 1.80 -18.45
CA ILE A 83 -11.89 1.52 -17.83
C ILE A 83 -11.54 2.47 -16.68
N GLY A 84 -12.15 3.66 -16.62
CA GLY A 84 -11.81 4.62 -15.58
C GLY A 84 -12.58 5.93 -15.67
N ARG A 85 -12.28 6.83 -14.73
CA ARG A 85 -12.81 8.20 -14.73
C ARG A 85 -11.80 9.18 -14.14
N ILE A 86 -11.96 10.44 -14.47
CA ILE A 86 -11.27 11.57 -13.83
C ILE A 86 -12.34 12.41 -13.14
N ASP A 87 -12.24 12.55 -11.81
CA ASP A 87 -13.14 13.39 -11.01
C ASP A 87 -12.68 14.87 -11.08
N VAL A 88 -13.64 15.80 -11.18
CA VAL A 88 -13.38 17.24 -11.34
C VAL A 88 -14.10 18.03 -10.25
N ASN A 89 -13.39 18.99 -9.65
CA ASN A 89 -13.98 19.91 -8.69
C ASN A 89 -14.74 21.01 -9.43
N VAL A 90 -16.07 20.99 -9.33
CA VAL A 90 -16.99 21.95 -9.97
C VAL A 90 -16.63 23.42 -9.67
N LYS A 91 -16.13 23.71 -8.46
CA LYS A 91 -15.83 25.08 -8.04
C LYS A 91 -14.55 25.64 -8.64
N THR A 92 -13.55 24.80 -8.89
CA THR A 92 -12.27 25.25 -9.46
C THR A 92 -12.20 24.98 -10.95
N GLY A 93 -12.93 23.99 -11.46
CA GLY A 93 -12.77 23.47 -12.81
C GLY A 93 -11.44 22.74 -12.98
N VAL A 94 -11.01 22.60 -14.23
CA VAL A 94 -9.68 22.10 -14.61
C VAL A 94 -8.80 23.31 -14.93
N ALA A 95 -7.62 23.40 -14.32
CA ALA A 95 -6.72 24.54 -14.46
C ALA A 95 -5.89 24.52 -15.76
N GLY A 96 -5.60 23.33 -16.30
CA GLY A 96 -4.84 23.16 -17.52
C GLY A 96 -5.69 23.15 -18.79
N ASP A 97 -5.06 23.45 -19.93
CA ASP A 97 -5.70 23.45 -21.25
C ASP A 97 -6.01 22.05 -21.79
N LEU A 98 -5.35 21.03 -21.24
CA LEU A 98 -5.54 19.62 -21.57
C LEU A 98 -5.74 18.80 -20.29
N MET A 99 -6.53 17.74 -20.41
CA MET A 99 -6.55 16.64 -19.46
C MET A 99 -5.86 15.42 -20.04
N TYR A 100 -5.32 14.58 -19.16
CA TYR A 100 -4.62 13.35 -19.52
C TYR A 100 -5.20 12.15 -18.78
N PHE A 101 -5.28 11.01 -19.46
CA PHE A 101 -5.56 9.71 -18.86
C PHE A 101 -4.55 8.68 -19.38
N TYR A 102 -3.85 8.00 -18.48
CA TYR A 102 -2.84 7.01 -18.81
C TYR A 102 -3.42 5.60 -18.68
N ASP A 103 -3.38 4.83 -19.76
CA ASP A 103 -3.76 3.41 -19.81
C ASP A 103 -2.47 2.58 -19.94
N THR A 104 -1.76 2.42 -18.83
CA THR A 104 -0.47 1.73 -18.74
C THR A 104 -0.55 0.47 -17.87
N ALA A 105 0.45 -0.39 -18.00
CA ALA A 105 0.70 -1.55 -17.15
C ALA A 105 -0.50 -2.51 -17.05
N TYR A 106 -0.45 -3.43 -16.07
CA TYR A 106 -1.54 -4.36 -15.80
C TYR A 106 -2.71 -3.69 -15.05
N ASN A 107 -3.73 -3.23 -15.78
CA ASN A 107 -4.97 -2.72 -15.20
C ASN A 107 -6.05 -3.79 -15.03
N TYR A 108 -7.09 -3.49 -14.24
CA TYR A 108 -8.15 -4.46 -13.95
C TYR A 108 -8.90 -4.90 -15.22
N PHE A 109 -8.85 -6.19 -15.53
CA PHE A 109 -9.71 -6.80 -16.52
C PHE A 109 -11.05 -7.20 -15.92
N LEU A 110 -11.01 -8.02 -14.87
CA LEU A 110 -12.17 -8.41 -14.08
C LEU A 110 -11.90 -8.19 -12.60
N ASP A 111 -12.82 -7.48 -11.94
CA ASP A 111 -12.79 -7.19 -10.52
C ASP A 111 -14.18 -7.40 -9.88
N ILE A 112 -14.32 -7.01 -8.61
CA ILE A 112 -15.59 -7.15 -7.87
C ILE A 112 -16.72 -6.27 -8.43
N GLN A 113 -16.41 -5.22 -9.18
CA GLN A 113 -17.37 -4.30 -9.78
C GLN A 113 -17.88 -4.78 -11.14
N ALA A 114 -17.24 -5.81 -11.73
CA ALA A 114 -17.63 -6.38 -13.01
C ALA A 114 -19.06 -6.95 -12.97
N PRO A 115 -19.94 -6.55 -13.91
CA PRO A 115 -21.32 -7.04 -13.96
C PRO A 115 -21.36 -8.53 -14.28
N GLY A 116 -22.42 -9.22 -13.85
CA GLY A 116 -22.56 -10.66 -14.12
C GLY A 116 -22.80 -11.01 -15.61
N LYS A 117 -23.32 -10.06 -16.40
CA LYS A 117 -23.61 -10.18 -17.83
C LYS A 117 -23.31 -8.86 -18.52
N LEU A 118 -23.21 -8.87 -19.85
CA LEU A 118 -23.01 -7.66 -20.65
C LEU A 118 -24.12 -6.62 -20.36
N LYS A 119 -23.72 -5.37 -20.12
CA LYS A 119 -24.64 -4.26 -19.84
C LYS A 119 -24.17 -2.99 -20.54
N LYS A 120 -25.07 -2.35 -21.29
CA LYS A 120 -24.87 -1.00 -21.82
C LYS A 120 -24.66 0.02 -20.70
N GLU A 121 -23.97 1.10 -21.02
CA GLU A 121 -23.80 2.22 -20.09
C GLU A 121 -25.16 2.87 -19.78
N LYS A 122 -25.34 3.31 -18.52
CA LYS A 122 -26.60 3.96 -18.12
C LYS A 122 -26.71 5.32 -18.80
N LYS A 123 -27.94 5.70 -19.18
CA LYS A 123 -28.27 7.04 -19.67
C LYS A 123 -27.47 7.47 -20.92
N GLN A 124 -26.95 6.50 -21.66
CA GLN A 124 -26.48 6.67 -23.02
C GLN A 124 -27.57 6.16 -23.98
N ALA A 125 -27.49 6.55 -25.25
CA ALA A 125 -28.41 6.07 -26.27
C ALA A 125 -28.33 4.54 -26.44
N GLU A 126 -29.40 3.90 -26.91
CA GLU A 126 -29.45 2.43 -27.03
C GLU A 126 -28.43 1.89 -28.04
N ASP A 127 -28.18 2.65 -29.10
CA ASP A 127 -27.20 2.39 -30.16
C ASP A 127 -25.76 2.77 -29.77
N SER A 128 -25.53 3.46 -28.64
CA SER A 128 -24.18 3.87 -28.25
C SER A 128 -23.25 2.65 -28.11
N PRO A 129 -21.98 2.73 -28.55
CA PRO A 129 -21.02 1.63 -28.48
C PRO A 129 -20.53 1.35 -27.05
N LEU A 130 -21.02 2.11 -26.05
CA LEU A 130 -20.54 2.08 -24.68
C LEU A 130 -21.20 1.01 -23.81
N TYR A 131 -20.35 0.17 -23.23
CA TYR A 131 -20.69 -0.83 -22.23
C TYR A 131 -20.05 -0.48 -20.90
N ARG A 132 -20.66 -0.97 -19.82
CA ARG A 132 -19.99 -0.99 -18.52
C ARG A 132 -18.74 -1.90 -18.60
N ARG A 133 -18.03 -2.07 -17.49
CA ARG A 133 -16.87 -2.99 -17.40
C ARG A 133 -17.17 -4.36 -18.01
N TYR A 134 -16.12 -5.02 -18.52
CA TYR A 134 -16.20 -6.40 -18.99
C TYR A 134 -16.93 -7.29 -17.98
N PRO A 135 -17.90 -8.12 -18.42
CA PRO A 135 -18.69 -8.92 -17.51
C PRO A 135 -17.91 -10.14 -17.02
N ARG A 136 -18.34 -10.69 -15.87
CA ARG A 136 -17.87 -12.00 -15.37
C ARG A 136 -18.33 -13.20 -16.21
N ASP A 137 -19.03 -12.93 -17.31
CA ASP A 137 -19.43 -13.90 -18.31
C ASP A 137 -18.27 -14.21 -19.26
N LEU A 138 -17.75 -15.43 -19.19
CA LEU A 138 -16.60 -15.86 -19.99
C LEU A 138 -16.92 -16.03 -21.48
N ALA A 139 -18.19 -16.14 -21.87
CA ALA A 139 -18.57 -16.14 -23.28
C ALA A 139 -18.30 -14.77 -23.94
N VAL A 140 -18.32 -13.70 -23.16
CA VAL A 140 -18.04 -12.33 -23.62
C VAL A 140 -16.58 -11.96 -23.38
N THR A 141 -16.07 -12.21 -22.17
CA THR A 141 -14.73 -11.75 -21.77
C THR A 141 -13.61 -12.69 -22.24
N GLY A 142 -13.84 -14.00 -22.26
CA GLY A 142 -12.84 -14.98 -22.70
C GLY A 142 -12.29 -14.73 -24.11
N PRO A 143 -13.13 -14.46 -25.13
CA PRO A 143 -12.65 -14.15 -26.49
C PRO A 143 -11.71 -12.95 -26.58
N GLN A 144 -11.71 -12.07 -25.57
CA GLN A 144 -10.86 -10.90 -25.51
C GLN A 144 -9.47 -11.19 -24.94
N PHE A 145 -9.22 -12.39 -24.38
CA PHE A 145 -7.92 -12.74 -23.83
C PHE A 145 -6.80 -12.73 -24.88
N LYS A 146 -7.12 -12.96 -26.16
CA LYS A 146 -6.14 -12.86 -27.28
C LYS A 146 -5.78 -11.41 -27.64
N ASN A 147 -6.50 -10.43 -27.09
CA ASN A 147 -6.34 -9.02 -27.42
C ASN A 147 -5.56 -8.25 -26.35
N TYR A 148 -5.12 -8.92 -25.30
CA TYR A 148 -4.40 -8.36 -24.16
C TYR A 148 -3.41 -9.38 -23.64
N SER A 149 -2.33 -8.93 -23.01
CA SER A 149 -1.60 -9.82 -22.10
C SER A 149 -2.42 -9.94 -20.81
N VAL A 150 -2.97 -11.12 -20.54
CA VAL A 150 -3.84 -11.35 -19.37
C VAL A 150 -3.07 -12.01 -18.24
N LEU A 151 -2.82 -11.26 -17.19
CA LEU A 151 -2.19 -11.72 -15.97
C LEU A 151 -3.26 -12.14 -14.95
N THR A 152 -3.26 -13.42 -14.61
CA THR A 152 -4.12 -13.95 -13.55
C THR A 152 -3.38 -13.95 -12.23
N VAL A 153 -4.07 -13.49 -11.17
CA VAL A 153 -3.57 -13.50 -9.79
C VAL A 153 -4.35 -14.56 -9.02
N ILE A 154 -3.68 -15.67 -8.70
CA ILE A 154 -4.31 -16.85 -8.11
C ILE A 154 -3.83 -17.01 -6.67
N PRO A 155 -4.69 -16.99 -5.64
CA PRO A 155 -4.30 -17.36 -4.29
C PRO A 155 -3.63 -18.74 -4.28
N GLU A 156 -2.53 -18.86 -3.55
CA GLU A 156 -1.66 -20.05 -3.57
C GLU A 156 -2.40 -21.34 -3.21
N LYS A 157 -3.23 -21.31 -2.18
CA LYS A 157 -4.11 -22.43 -1.80
C LYS A 157 -5.08 -22.83 -2.91
N ASP A 158 -5.56 -21.86 -3.70
CA ASP A 158 -6.49 -22.12 -4.79
C ASP A 158 -5.74 -22.71 -5.99
N TYR A 159 -4.56 -22.17 -6.32
CA TYR A 159 -3.68 -22.70 -7.36
C TYR A 159 -3.29 -24.15 -7.08
N TYR A 160 -2.85 -24.47 -5.87
CA TYR A 160 -2.38 -25.80 -5.50
C TYR A 160 -3.49 -26.83 -5.31
N TYR A 161 -4.64 -26.44 -4.72
CA TYR A 161 -5.61 -27.43 -4.22
C TYR A 161 -7.01 -27.33 -4.83
N LYS A 162 -7.32 -26.31 -5.63
CA LYS A 162 -8.64 -26.12 -6.26
C LYS A 162 -8.63 -26.17 -7.79
N ASN A 163 -7.48 -26.44 -8.40
CA ASN A 163 -7.35 -26.65 -9.84
C ASN A 163 -7.94 -28.00 -10.31
N ARG A 164 -8.06 -28.15 -11.62
CA ARG A 164 -8.39 -29.41 -12.30
C ARG A 164 -7.41 -29.66 -13.44
N LYS A 165 -6.91 -30.88 -13.59
CA LYS A 165 -6.11 -31.30 -14.75
C LYS A 165 -7.01 -31.32 -15.98
N ILE A 166 -6.62 -30.59 -17.02
CA ILE A 166 -7.25 -30.62 -18.34
C ILE A 166 -6.15 -30.87 -19.37
N GLU A 167 -6.40 -31.80 -20.27
CA GLU A 167 -5.50 -32.12 -21.39
C GLU A 167 -6.12 -31.57 -22.66
N VAL A 168 -5.34 -30.80 -23.41
CA VAL A 168 -5.74 -30.23 -24.69
C VAL A 168 -4.87 -30.89 -25.75
N VAL A 169 -5.49 -31.71 -26.58
CA VAL A 169 -4.82 -32.42 -27.68
C VAL A 169 -4.85 -31.52 -28.91
N THR A 170 -3.69 -31.27 -29.49
CA THR A 170 -3.51 -30.65 -30.80
C THR A 170 -2.98 -31.69 -31.78
N GLU A 171 -2.96 -31.37 -33.08
CA GLU A 171 -2.41 -32.28 -34.09
C GLU A 171 -0.93 -32.65 -33.86
N LYS A 172 -0.20 -31.85 -33.07
CA LYS A 172 1.25 -32.01 -32.84
C LYS A 172 1.62 -32.43 -31.41
N ASP A 173 0.85 -32.05 -30.38
CA ASP A 173 1.16 -32.37 -28.98
C ASP A 173 -0.10 -32.35 -28.07
N THR A 174 -0.01 -33.02 -26.93
CA THR A 174 -0.97 -32.94 -25.82
C THR A 174 -0.42 -32.05 -24.71
N THR A 175 -1.03 -30.89 -24.52
CA THR A 175 -0.65 -29.92 -23.48
C THR A 175 -1.56 -30.02 -22.26
N VAL A 176 -0.96 -30.06 -21.07
CA VAL A 176 -1.69 -30.13 -19.80
C VAL A 176 -1.80 -28.76 -19.14
N TYR A 177 -3.01 -28.42 -18.70
CA TYR A 177 -3.33 -27.18 -18.01
C TYR A 177 -3.87 -27.42 -16.59
N ALA A 178 -3.69 -26.42 -15.72
CA ALA A 178 -4.47 -26.26 -14.51
C ALA A 178 -5.68 -25.38 -14.80
N ALA A 179 -6.87 -25.96 -14.75
CA ALA A 179 -8.13 -25.26 -14.97
C ALA A 179 -8.76 -24.81 -13.65
N LEU A 180 -9.10 -23.52 -13.56
CA LEU A 180 -9.68 -22.89 -12.36
C LEU A 180 -10.96 -22.14 -12.73
N LYS A 181 -11.90 -22.05 -11.79
CA LYS A 181 -13.11 -21.22 -11.95
C LYS A 181 -12.76 -19.76 -11.72
N LEU A 182 -13.49 -18.83 -12.35
CA LEU A 182 -13.28 -17.38 -12.18
C LEU A 182 -13.21 -16.92 -10.70
N ARG A 183 -14.02 -17.50 -9.82
CA ARG A 183 -14.03 -17.19 -8.37
C ARG A 183 -12.76 -17.59 -7.61
N ASN A 184 -11.90 -18.42 -8.21
CA ASN A 184 -10.63 -18.86 -7.63
C ASN A 184 -9.48 -17.91 -7.97
N PHE A 185 -9.75 -16.88 -8.78
CA PHE A 185 -8.82 -15.82 -9.05
C PHE A 185 -9.13 -14.64 -8.12
N ARG A 186 -8.09 -14.05 -7.54
CA ARG A 186 -8.22 -12.81 -6.78
C ARG A 186 -8.49 -11.65 -7.72
N GLN A 187 -7.83 -11.67 -8.87
CA GLN A 187 -7.89 -10.62 -9.89
C GLN A 187 -7.47 -11.20 -11.24
N LEU A 188 -8.08 -10.67 -12.30
CA LEU A 188 -7.53 -10.73 -13.65
C LEU A 188 -7.12 -9.32 -14.04
N ALA A 189 -5.86 -9.14 -14.39
CA ALA A 189 -5.34 -7.91 -14.93
C ALA A 189 -5.02 -8.09 -16.41
N LYS A 190 -5.02 -6.99 -17.15
CA LYS A 190 -4.71 -6.94 -18.57
C LYS A 190 -3.71 -5.82 -18.83
N LYS A 191 -2.75 -6.10 -19.69
CA LYS A 191 -1.81 -5.14 -20.27
C LYS A 191 -2.08 -5.08 -21.79
N LEU A 192 -1.90 -3.92 -22.42
CA LEU A 192 -2.04 -3.80 -23.87
C LEU A 192 -0.98 -4.65 -24.58
N LEU A 193 -1.27 -5.05 -25.81
CA LEU A 193 -0.30 -5.69 -26.70
C LEU A 193 0.27 -4.61 -27.62
N ASP A 194 1.57 -4.70 -27.85
CA ASP A 194 2.30 -3.89 -28.81
C ASP A 194 1.72 -4.04 -30.23
N ASP A 195 1.81 -2.97 -31.01
CA ASP A 195 1.39 -2.91 -32.42
C ASP A 195 -0.09 -3.26 -32.67
N LYS A 196 -0.92 -3.21 -31.62
CA LYS A 196 -2.35 -3.54 -31.70
C LYS A 196 -3.23 -2.31 -31.59
N GLU A 197 -4.25 -2.22 -32.45
CA GLU A 197 -5.22 -1.13 -32.40
C GLU A 197 -6.15 -1.23 -31.19
N TYR A 198 -6.32 -0.10 -30.50
CA TYR A 198 -7.31 0.09 -29.46
C TYR A 198 -8.08 1.39 -29.71
N TYR A 199 -9.36 1.38 -29.36
CA TYR A 199 -10.28 2.50 -29.60
C TYR A 199 -10.74 3.08 -28.28
N TYR A 200 -10.71 4.40 -28.15
CA TYR A 200 -11.05 5.11 -26.92
C TYR A 200 -12.08 6.20 -27.15
N THR A 201 -12.91 6.43 -26.14
CA THR A 201 -13.76 7.61 -26.09
C THR A 201 -13.93 8.11 -24.67
N VAL A 202 -14.31 9.37 -24.56
CA VAL A 202 -14.57 10.08 -23.31
C VAL A 202 -15.92 10.78 -23.40
N PHE A 203 -16.67 10.77 -22.30
CA PHE A 203 -17.83 11.64 -22.13
C PHE A 203 -17.87 12.25 -20.74
N ALA A 204 -18.54 13.40 -20.63
CA ALA A 204 -18.62 14.18 -19.39
C ALA A 204 -19.91 13.91 -18.62
N VAL A 205 -19.85 14.11 -17.29
CA VAL A 205 -21.01 14.06 -16.39
C VAL A 205 -21.03 15.34 -15.56
N ASN A 206 -22.16 16.04 -15.52
CA ASN A 206 -22.31 17.24 -14.68
C ASN A 206 -22.79 16.94 -13.26
N GLU A 207 -22.80 17.97 -12.43
CA GLU A 207 -23.28 17.91 -11.04
C GLU A 207 -24.71 17.39 -10.86
N ALA A 208 -25.57 17.56 -11.87
CA ALA A 208 -26.93 17.02 -11.89
C ALA A 208 -26.96 15.52 -12.25
N ARG A 209 -25.80 14.88 -12.41
CA ARG A 209 -25.64 13.48 -12.86
C ARG A 209 -26.32 13.23 -14.22
N LYS A 210 -26.33 14.25 -15.11
CA LYS A 210 -26.66 14.09 -16.53
C LYS A 210 -25.42 13.58 -17.25
N TYR A 211 -25.62 12.55 -18.07
CA TYR A 211 -24.59 11.91 -18.87
C TYR A 211 -24.72 12.49 -20.27
N PHE A 212 -23.63 13.07 -20.77
CA PHE A 212 -23.64 13.70 -22.08
C PHE A 212 -23.17 12.72 -23.17
N PRO A 213 -23.44 13.00 -24.46
CA PRO A 213 -22.94 12.20 -25.56
C PRO A 213 -21.41 12.09 -25.52
N HIS A 214 -20.90 10.98 -26.02
CA HIS A 214 -19.46 10.72 -26.07
C HIS A 214 -18.80 11.40 -27.26
N ALA A 215 -17.49 11.63 -27.15
CA ALA A 215 -16.67 11.98 -28.31
C ALA A 215 -16.63 10.83 -29.32
N GLU A 216 -16.37 11.11 -30.58
CA GLU A 216 -16.12 10.05 -31.57
C GLU A 216 -14.97 9.15 -31.09
N PRO A 217 -15.07 7.81 -31.20
CA PRO A 217 -13.99 6.92 -30.84
C PRO A 217 -12.71 7.23 -31.63
N VAL A 218 -11.60 7.40 -30.92
CA VAL A 218 -10.28 7.66 -31.49
C VAL A 218 -9.41 6.41 -31.31
N MET A 219 -8.70 6.04 -32.36
CA MET A 219 -7.79 4.89 -32.36
C MET A 219 -6.41 5.31 -31.81
N GLY A 220 -5.78 4.41 -31.06
CA GLY A 220 -4.38 4.48 -30.66
C GLY A 220 -3.71 3.11 -30.78
N ILE A 221 -2.41 3.11 -31.02
CA ILE A 221 -1.57 1.90 -31.14
C ILE A 221 -0.39 2.09 -30.20
N PRO A 222 -0.23 1.25 -29.15
CA PRO A 222 0.95 1.32 -28.30
C PRO A 222 2.14 0.71 -29.05
N ARG A 223 3.33 1.30 -28.89
CA ARG A 223 4.54 0.90 -29.60
C ARG A 223 5.69 0.78 -28.63
N GLU A 224 6.46 -0.28 -28.77
CA GLU A 224 7.73 -0.40 -28.08
C GLU A 224 8.65 0.78 -28.45
N ASN A 225 9.28 1.41 -27.46
CA ASN A 225 10.28 2.44 -27.67
C ASN A 225 11.51 2.19 -26.80
N ALA A 226 12.61 2.86 -27.11
CA ALA A 226 13.81 2.77 -26.30
C ALA A 226 13.61 3.31 -24.87
N PRO A 227 14.28 2.75 -23.84
CA PRO A 227 14.14 3.19 -22.46
C PRO A 227 14.45 4.67 -22.23
N GLU A 228 13.95 5.25 -21.14
CA GLU A 228 14.27 6.66 -20.81
C GLU A 228 15.76 6.82 -20.49
N GLU A 229 16.43 7.75 -21.16
CA GLU A 229 17.83 8.08 -20.88
C GLU A 229 18.05 8.46 -19.40
N THR A 230 19.11 7.91 -18.81
CA THR A 230 19.52 8.19 -17.44
C THR A 230 19.99 9.65 -17.30
N LYS A 231 19.32 10.40 -16.42
CA LYS A 231 19.54 11.86 -16.24
C LYS A 231 20.78 12.19 -15.43
N GLU A 232 21.03 11.44 -14.36
CA GLU A 232 22.18 11.66 -13.48
C GLU A 232 23.09 10.43 -13.49
N PHE A 233 24.37 10.64 -13.76
CA PHE A 233 25.41 9.61 -13.78
C PHE A 233 26.72 10.20 -13.23
N TYR A 234 27.27 9.53 -12.21
CA TYR A 234 28.43 9.99 -11.45
C TYR A 234 29.52 8.91 -11.42
N PRO A 235 30.47 8.93 -12.36
CA PRO A 235 31.68 8.13 -12.29
C PRO A 235 32.71 8.79 -11.35
N VAL A 236 33.30 7.99 -10.46
CA VAL A 236 34.27 8.43 -9.46
C VAL A 236 35.44 7.46 -9.45
N PHE A 237 36.67 7.96 -9.53
CA PHE A 237 37.89 7.18 -9.36
C PHE A 237 38.47 7.44 -7.97
N VAL A 238 38.48 6.40 -7.13
CA VAL A 238 39.07 6.43 -5.80
C VAL A 238 40.55 6.09 -5.92
N LYS A 239 41.37 7.12 -5.78
CA LYS A 239 42.82 7.04 -5.80
C LYS A 239 43.33 6.20 -4.62
N ASP A 240 44.50 5.60 -4.78
CA ASP A 240 45.17 4.70 -3.82
C ASP A 240 44.51 3.32 -3.64
N THR A 241 43.19 3.20 -3.81
CA THR A 241 42.49 1.91 -3.84
C THR A 241 42.31 1.33 -5.25
N ASN A 242 42.67 2.09 -6.31
CA ASN A 242 42.49 1.71 -7.71
C ASN A 242 41.06 1.22 -8.02
N ARG A 243 40.07 1.99 -7.56
CA ARG A 243 38.65 1.60 -7.63
C ARG A 243 37.85 2.64 -8.41
N LEU A 244 37.04 2.17 -9.36
CA LEU A 244 36.01 2.97 -10.01
C LEU A 244 34.68 2.76 -9.28
N GLN A 245 33.96 3.84 -9.02
CA GLN A 245 32.65 3.85 -8.39
C GLN A 245 31.67 4.57 -9.30
N PHE A 246 30.50 3.98 -9.49
CA PHE A 246 29.46 4.51 -10.35
C PHE A 246 28.15 4.58 -9.58
N GLU A 247 27.49 5.72 -9.68
CA GLU A 247 26.14 5.92 -9.16
C GLU A 247 25.28 6.66 -10.18
N TRP A 248 24.00 6.29 -10.29
CA TRP A 248 23.09 6.90 -11.26
C TRP A 248 21.67 7.07 -10.73
N SER A 249 20.90 7.93 -11.40
CA SER A 249 19.46 8.04 -11.20
C SER A 249 18.72 6.92 -11.93
N LEU A 250 17.66 6.39 -11.35
CA LEU A 250 16.79 5.44 -12.03
C LEU A 250 15.80 6.17 -12.95
N PRO A 251 15.45 5.60 -14.12
CA PRO A 251 14.43 6.15 -15.00
C PRO A 251 13.03 6.05 -14.38
N ILE A 252 12.06 6.77 -14.96
CA ILE A 252 10.67 6.77 -14.48
C ILE A 252 10.02 5.40 -14.71
N PHE A 253 10.31 4.76 -15.84
CA PHE A 253 9.85 3.42 -16.18
C PHE A 253 11.03 2.44 -16.07
N THR A 254 10.92 1.50 -15.14
CA THR A 254 11.95 0.47 -14.90
C THR A 254 11.53 -0.92 -15.37
N ASP A 255 10.28 -1.06 -15.82
CA ASP A 255 9.65 -2.36 -16.06
C ASP A 255 10.16 -3.01 -17.37
N ASP A 256 10.70 -2.18 -18.27
CA ASP A 256 11.20 -2.56 -19.59
C ASP A 256 12.72 -2.79 -19.65
N ILE A 257 13.43 -2.44 -18.57
CA ILE A 257 14.89 -2.51 -18.56
C ILE A 257 15.33 -3.94 -18.32
N TYR A 258 16.11 -4.48 -19.24
CA TYR A 258 16.65 -5.83 -19.16
C TYR A 258 18.06 -5.86 -18.58
N TYR A 259 18.95 -4.97 -19.02
CA TYR A 259 20.30 -4.84 -18.49
C TYR A 259 20.67 -3.39 -18.15
N HIS A 260 21.51 -3.26 -17.11
CA HIS A 260 22.30 -2.09 -16.80
C HIS A 260 23.72 -2.32 -17.32
N CYS A 261 24.23 -1.43 -18.17
CA CYS A 261 25.56 -1.55 -18.73
C CYS A 261 26.41 -0.32 -18.38
N LEU A 262 27.72 -0.51 -18.22
CA LEU A 262 28.71 0.55 -18.14
C LEU A 262 29.75 0.33 -19.22
N TYR A 263 30.09 1.41 -19.90
CA TYR A 263 31.13 1.43 -20.91
C TYR A 263 32.20 2.46 -20.56
N ILE A 264 33.41 2.18 -21.02
CA ILE A 264 34.54 3.11 -21.04
C ILE A 264 34.81 3.53 -22.48
N LEU A 265 35.19 4.78 -22.67
CA LEU A 265 35.39 5.39 -23.98
C LEU A 265 36.67 6.23 -23.95
N ASP A 266 37.58 6.00 -24.88
CA ASP A 266 38.73 6.89 -25.07
C ASP A 266 38.25 8.29 -25.51
N LYS A 267 38.84 9.34 -24.94
CA LYS A 267 38.48 10.72 -25.28
C LYS A 267 38.53 11.03 -26.78
N ASP A 268 39.47 10.42 -27.51
CA ASP A 268 39.64 10.64 -28.95
C ASP A 268 38.52 9.99 -29.78
N GLU A 269 37.76 9.05 -29.20
CA GLU A 269 36.64 8.34 -29.83
C GLU A 269 35.27 9.03 -29.58
N LEU A 270 35.24 10.14 -28.83
CA LEU A 270 34.00 10.82 -28.44
C LEU A 270 33.10 11.17 -29.63
N ASP A 271 33.68 11.72 -30.70
CA ASP A 271 32.90 12.12 -31.88
C ASP A 271 32.24 10.91 -32.57
N LYS A 272 32.96 9.78 -32.67
CA LYS A 272 32.43 8.52 -33.21
C LYS A 272 31.28 8.00 -32.33
N PHE A 273 31.43 8.07 -31.01
CA PHE A 273 30.39 7.64 -30.08
C PHE A 273 29.13 8.50 -30.21
N GLN A 274 29.27 9.82 -30.41
CA GLN A 274 28.14 10.70 -30.65
C GLN A 274 27.44 10.42 -31.98
N GLU A 275 28.17 9.98 -33.02
CA GLU A 275 27.59 9.50 -34.28
C GLU A 275 26.85 8.17 -34.08
N TYR A 276 27.43 7.23 -33.34
CA TYR A 276 26.78 5.97 -32.96
C TYR A 276 25.47 6.21 -32.17
N LYS A 277 25.47 7.07 -31.14
CA LYS A 277 24.26 7.41 -30.36
C LYS A 277 23.16 8.02 -31.25
N LYS A 278 23.52 8.85 -32.24
CA LYS A 278 22.56 9.39 -33.23
C LYS A 278 22.04 8.30 -34.17
N GLU A 279 22.88 7.35 -34.58
CA GLU A 279 22.47 6.23 -35.42
C GLU A 279 21.49 5.30 -34.71
N GLN A 280 21.69 5.01 -33.42
CA GLN A 280 20.73 4.20 -32.63
C GLN A 280 19.31 4.79 -32.66
N LYS A 281 19.20 6.11 -32.50
CA LYS A 281 17.91 6.81 -32.60
C LYS A 281 17.31 6.75 -34.02
N LEU A 282 18.16 6.81 -35.05
CA LEU A 282 17.71 6.67 -36.44
C LEU A 282 17.20 5.24 -36.74
N ILE A 283 17.84 4.21 -36.17
CA ILE A 283 17.41 2.81 -36.27
C ILE A 283 16.04 2.64 -35.62
N GLU A 284 15.84 3.19 -34.42
CA GLU A 284 14.54 3.18 -33.73
C GLU A 284 13.44 3.86 -34.59
N GLU A 285 13.70 5.06 -35.09
CA GLU A 285 12.76 5.79 -35.96
C GLU A 285 12.45 5.02 -37.25
N ASN A 286 13.45 4.36 -37.85
CA ASN A 286 13.28 3.54 -39.05
C ASN A 286 12.48 2.25 -38.76
N ASN A 287 12.77 1.56 -37.66
CA ASN A 287 12.02 0.38 -37.22
C ASN A 287 10.54 0.72 -37.04
N LEU A 288 10.24 1.88 -36.42
CA LEU A 288 8.88 2.36 -36.27
C LEU A 288 8.23 2.70 -37.62
N ALA A 289 8.98 3.32 -38.55
CA ALA A 289 8.49 3.62 -39.89
C ALA A 289 8.15 2.36 -40.71
N ILE A 290 8.97 1.30 -40.62
CA ILE A 290 8.72 0.01 -41.29
C ILE A 290 7.43 -0.64 -40.79
N LYS A 291 7.15 -0.53 -39.47
CA LYS A 291 5.90 -1.03 -38.89
C LYS A 291 4.66 -0.29 -39.43
N LEU A 292 4.82 0.95 -39.90
CA LEU A 292 3.74 1.76 -40.49
C LEU A 292 3.60 1.53 -42.00
N ASP A 293 4.72 1.38 -42.70
CA ASP A 293 4.79 1.15 -44.13
C ASP A 293 5.89 0.12 -44.43
N SER A 294 5.47 -1.10 -44.79
CA SER A 294 6.36 -2.21 -45.09
C SER A 294 7.21 -2.01 -46.36
N THR A 295 7.00 -0.93 -47.11
CA THR A 295 7.83 -0.55 -48.26
C THR A 295 9.04 0.29 -47.86
N VAL A 296 9.09 0.81 -46.62
CA VAL A 296 10.26 1.51 -46.08
C VAL A 296 11.43 0.53 -46.00
N VAL A 297 12.59 0.94 -46.54
CA VAL A 297 13.81 0.13 -46.52
C VAL A 297 14.40 0.13 -45.11
N LYS A 298 14.79 -1.06 -44.63
CA LYS A 298 15.51 -1.23 -43.36
C LYS A 298 16.84 -0.49 -43.40
N TYR A 299 17.08 0.33 -42.39
CA TYR A 299 18.34 1.01 -42.20
C TYR A 299 19.41 0.00 -41.79
N GLU A 300 20.50 -0.05 -42.53
CA GLU A 300 21.66 -0.87 -42.22
C GLU A 300 22.64 -0.05 -41.35
N PRO A 301 22.98 -0.51 -40.12
CA PRO A 301 23.93 0.17 -39.24
C PRO A 301 25.28 0.40 -39.91
N LYS A 302 25.90 1.56 -39.66
CA LYS A 302 27.18 1.96 -40.25
C LYS A 302 28.28 2.17 -39.23
N PHE A 303 27.92 2.44 -37.98
CA PHE A 303 28.85 2.67 -36.89
C PHE A 303 28.79 1.51 -35.91
N GLU A 304 29.96 0.97 -35.57
CA GLU A 304 30.10 0.08 -34.42
C GLU A 304 30.19 0.93 -33.15
N ASN A 305 29.81 0.37 -32.00
CA ASN A 305 29.96 1.07 -30.72
C ASN A 305 31.46 1.21 -30.40
N PRO A 306 32.04 2.43 -30.39
CA PRO A 306 33.46 2.61 -30.08
C PRO A 306 33.77 2.50 -28.58
N ALA A 307 32.76 2.42 -27.72
CA ALA A 307 32.95 2.27 -26.28
C ALA A 307 33.03 0.79 -25.90
N GLU A 308 33.93 0.46 -24.97
CA GLU A 308 34.16 -0.91 -24.51
C GLU A 308 33.35 -1.20 -23.26
N LEU A 309 32.65 -2.35 -23.25
CA LEU A 309 31.82 -2.78 -22.12
C LEU A 309 32.70 -3.18 -20.94
N ILE A 310 32.49 -2.58 -19.77
CA ILE A 310 33.24 -2.87 -18.53
C ILE A 310 32.39 -3.49 -17.44
N PHE A 311 31.06 -3.41 -17.55
CA PHE A 311 30.15 -4.05 -16.60
C PHE A 311 28.77 -4.21 -17.24
N MET A 312 28.15 -5.37 -17.03
CA MET A 312 26.76 -5.63 -17.41
C MET A 312 26.05 -6.34 -16.26
N ARG A 313 24.80 -5.97 -15.99
CA ARG A 313 23.99 -6.61 -14.94
C ARG A 313 22.54 -6.69 -15.31
N TYR A 314 21.92 -7.82 -15.01
CA TYR A 314 20.47 -8.02 -15.15
C TYR A 314 19.67 -7.04 -14.28
N ALA A 315 18.77 -6.29 -14.91
CA ALA A 315 17.96 -5.24 -14.27
C ALA A 315 16.48 -5.60 -14.17
N GLY A 316 16.03 -6.69 -14.81
CA GLY A 316 14.62 -7.01 -15.04
C GLY A 316 13.67 -6.88 -13.84
N TYR A 317 12.43 -6.51 -14.16
CA TYR A 317 11.25 -6.37 -13.29
C TYR A 317 11.03 -7.60 -12.37
N PRO A 318 10.59 -7.48 -11.09
CA PRO A 318 9.68 -6.46 -10.54
C PRO A 318 10.22 -5.50 -9.48
N TYR A 319 11.53 -5.46 -9.23
CA TYR A 319 12.08 -4.66 -8.14
C TYR A 319 13.25 -3.82 -8.59
N THR A 320 13.34 -2.61 -8.06
CA THR A 320 14.44 -1.68 -8.32
C THR A 320 15.79 -2.32 -7.96
N GLY A 321 16.65 -2.49 -8.97
CA GLY A 321 18.02 -2.95 -8.78
C GLY A 321 18.89 -1.94 -8.00
N SER A 322 20.10 -2.34 -7.63
CA SER A 322 21.07 -1.40 -7.07
C SER A 322 21.41 -0.30 -8.07
N LYS A 323 21.46 0.94 -7.62
CA LYS A 323 21.87 2.11 -8.41
C LYS A 323 23.35 2.47 -8.25
N THR A 324 24.10 1.61 -7.56
CA THR A 324 25.54 1.74 -7.34
C THR A 324 26.25 0.47 -7.79
N VAL A 325 27.48 0.63 -8.29
CA VAL A 325 28.44 -0.45 -8.52
C VAL A 325 29.86 0.10 -8.35
N HIS A 326 30.78 -0.75 -7.88
CA HIS A 326 32.20 -0.46 -7.91
C HIS A 326 32.93 -1.53 -8.73
N LEU A 327 34.00 -1.14 -9.40
CA LEU A 327 34.88 -2.02 -10.16
C LEU A 327 36.31 -1.82 -9.63
N ASP A 328 36.94 -2.89 -9.18
CA ASP A 328 38.33 -2.88 -8.73
C ASP A 328 39.28 -3.08 -9.91
N ILE A 329 40.35 -2.28 -9.99
CA ILE A 329 41.37 -2.39 -11.01
C ILE A 329 42.55 -3.18 -10.44
N VAL A 330 42.77 -4.39 -10.97
CA VAL A 330 43.81 -5.31 -10.52
C VAL A 330 44.84 -5.46 -11.63
N ASP A 331 46.12 -5.25 -11.30
CA ASP A 331 47.24 -5.31 -12.25
C ASP A 331 47.05 -4.43 -13.50
N GLY A 332 46.41 -3.26 -13.33
CA GLY A 332 46.14 -2.32 -14.43
C GLY A 332 45.00 -2.74 -15.35
N LYS A 333 44.19 -3.73 -14.93
CA LYS A 333 43.05 -4.21 -15.71
C LYS A 333 41.73 -4.11 -14.96
N ILE A 334 40.67 -3.80 -15.68
CA ILE A 334 39.29 -4.02 -15.24
C ILE A 334 38.94 -5.44 -15.64
N LYS A 335 38.66 -6.28 -14.65
CA LYS A 335 38.24 -7.67 -14.86
C LYS A 335 36.87 -7.92 -14.26
N SER A 336 35.99 -8.59 -15.01
CA SER A 336 34.75 -9.08 -14.42
C SER A 336 35.00 -10.32 -13.57
N GLU A 337 34.15 -10.51 -12.55
CA GLU A 337 34.17 -11.74 -11.74
C GLU A 337 33.60 -12.95 -12.50
N LYS A 338 32.87 -12.71 -13.60
CA LYS A 338 32.24 -13.72 -14.46
C LYS A 338 32.16 -13.28 -15.92
N ILE A 339 31.94 -14.24 -16.81
CA ILE A 339 31.54 -13.98 -18.20
C ILE A 339 30.06 -13.60 -18.19
N TYR A 340 29.70 -12.49 -18.81
CA TYR A 340 28.33 -12.04 -18.91
C TYR A 340 27.68 -12.59 -20.17
N LYS A 341 26.45 -13.08 -20.09
CA LYS A 341 25.66 -13.53 -21.25
C LYS A 341 24.50 -12.58 -21.48
N ASN A 342 24.48 -11.93 -22.63
CA ASN A 342 23.32 -11.15 -23.06
C ASN A 342 22.31 -12.12 -23.70
N GLU A 343 21.23 -12.41 -22.99
CA GLU A 343 20.21 -13.36 -23.45
C GLU A 343 19.40 -12.84 -24.65
N VAL A 344 19.39 -11.52 -24.89
CA VAL A 344 18.68 -10.89 -26.01
C VAL A 344 19.49 -11.03 -27.30
N LEU A 345 20.80 -10.79 -27.22
CA LEU A 345 21.72 -10.86 -28.36
C LEU A 345 22.33 -12.25 -28.57
N GLY A 346 22.28 -13.13 -27.56
CA GLY A 346 22.98 -14.41 -27.55
C GLY A 346 24.50 -14.29 -27.48
N GLN A 347 25.02 -13.14 -27.04
CA GLN A 347 26.45 -12.83 -27.00
C GLN A 347 27.02 -13.00 -25.59
N GLU A 348 28.24 -13.52 -25.52
CA GLU A 348 29.02 -13.59 -24.29
C GLU A 348 30.06 -12.47 -24.25
N PHE A 349 30.20 -11.84 -23.09
CA PHE A 349 31.10 -10.73 -22.83
C PHE A 349 32.02 -11.12 -21.68
N ASP A 350 33.30 -11.27 -22.00
CA ASP A 350 34.37 -11.41 -21.02
C ASP A 350 35.07 -10.05 -20.88
N VAL A 351 35.01 -9.46 -19.69
CA VAL A 351 35.63 -8.14 -19.45
C VAL A 351 37.04 -8.39 -18.95
N ASP A 352 38.03 -8.17 -19.80
CA ASP A 352 39.46 -8.12 -19.48
C ASP A 352 40.13 -6.95 -20.20
N LEU A 353 39.95 -5.74 -19.65
CA LEU A 353 40.36 -4.50 -20.29
C LEU A 353 41.57 -3.85 -19.59
N GLU A 354 42.61 -3.51 -20.35
CA GLU A 354 43.75 -2.73 -19.86
C GLU A 354 43.39 -1.23 -19.77
N ILE A 355 43.76 -0.60 -18.65
CA ILE A 355 43.47 0.82 -18.39
C ILE A 355 44.69 1.54 -17.81
N ASP A 356 45.01 2.72 -18.36
CA ASP A 356 46.05 3.57 -17.78
C ASP A 356 45.49 4.43 -16.63
N ILE A 357 45.60 3.90 -15.41
CA ILE A 357 45.14 4.58 -14.19
C ILE A 357 45.84 5.92 -13.92
N ASN A 358 47.05 6.15 -14.46
CA ASN A 358 47.76 7.42 -14.25
C ASN A 358 47.15 8.54 -15.09
N ASN A 359 46.53 8.15 -16.21
CA ASN A 359 45.83 9.03 -17.12
C ASN A 359 44.34 8.70 -17.16
N ILE A 360 43.74 8.42 -15.99
CA ILE A 360 42.29 8.12 -15.90
C ILE A 360 41.41 9.23 -16.49
N GLN A 361 41.94 10.45 -16.52
CA GLN A 361 41.28 11.60 -17.14
C GLN A 361 41.21 11.49 -18.66
N ASP A 362 41.95 10.59 -19.32
CA ASP A 362 41.90 10.39 -20.77
C ASP A 362 40.71 9.51 -21.21
N TYR A 363 39.98 8.98 -20.23
CA TYR A 363 38.79 8.18 -20.45
C TYR A 363 37.52 8.93 -20.05
N TYR A 364 36.46 8.64 -20.79
CA TYR A 364 35.09 8.90 -20.39
C TYR A 364 34.39 7.60 -20.02
N PHE A 365 33.32 7.74 -19.24
CA PHE A 365 32.42 6.67 -18.87
C PHE A 365 31.01 7.02 -19.33
N VAL A 366 30.25 5.99 -19.69
CA VAL A 366 28.84 6.14 -20.03
C VAL A 366 28.05 4.96 -19.46
N PHE A 367 26.87 5.26 -18.93
CA PHE A 367 25.93 4.25 -18.45
C PHE A 367 24.86 4.01 -19.52
N SER A 368 24.41 2.78 -19.67
CA SER A 368 23.31 2.46 -20.58
C SER A 368 22.22 1.61 -19.92
N LEU A 369 21.02 1.75 -20.49
CA LEU A 369 19.85 0.92 -20.22
C LEU A 369 19.50 0.17 -21.50
N PHE A 370 19.51 -1.16 -21.42
CA PHE A 370 19.22 -2.06 -22.53
C PHE A 370 17.92 -2.82 -22.25
N ASP A 371 16.98 -2.85 -23.18
CA ASP A 371 15.66 -3.46 -23.02
C ASP A 371 15.53 -4.87 -23.62
N THR A 372 14.33 -5.45 -23.56
CA THR A 372 14.06 -6.77 -24.16
C THR A 372 13.85 -6.76 -25.67
N SER A 373 13.65 -5.59 -26.25
CA SER A 373 13.40 -5.35 -27.67
C SER A 373 14.64 -4.92 -28.44
N ASN A 374 15.81 -5.02 -27.79
CA ASN A 374 17.12 -4.71 -28.34
C ASN A 374 17.31 -3.21 -28.63
N TYR A 375 16.65 -2.33 -27.87
CA TYR A 375 17.01 -0.92 -27.80
C TYR A 375 17.90 -0.63 -26.60
N GLU A 376 18.79 0.34 -26.80
CA GLU A 376 19.74 0.79 -25.80
C GLU A 376 19.78 2.31 -25.74
N THR A 377 19.69 2.87 -24.54
CA THR A 377 19.86 4.31 -24.32
C THR A 377 21.03 4.59 -23.39
N PHE A 378 21.77 5.64 -23.70
CA PHE A 378 23.02 6.00 -23.05
C PHE A 378 22.88 7.31 -22.29
N SER A 379 23.42 7.40 -21.08
CA SER A 379 23.53 8.62 -20.31
C SER A 379 24.38 9.70 -21.01
N GLU A 380 24.50 10.87 -20.37
CA GLU A 380 25.60 11.77 -20.70
C GLU A 380 26.95 11.08 -20.48
N VAL A 381 27.90 11.36 -21.38
CA VAL A 381 29.29 10.93 -21.29
C VAL A 381 30.00 11.78 -20.23
N LYS A 382 30.64 11.14 -19.24
CA LYS A 382 31.26 11.83 -18.08
C LYS A 382 32.67 11.35 -17.81
N ALA A 383 33.58 12.27 -17.47
CA ALA A 383 34.89 11.91 -16.92
C ALA A 383 34.75 11.57 -15.43
N ALA A 384 35.61 10.68 -14.93
CA ALA A 384 35.60 10.34 -13.52
C ALA A 384 36.10 11.49 -12.64
N GLU A 385 35.37 11.80 -11.56
CA GLU A 385 35.87 12.64 -10.49
C GLU A 385 36.96 11.88 -9.71
N ILE A 386 38.11 12.52 -9.48
CA ILE A 386 39.20 11.88 -8.72
C ILE A 386 39.03 12.22 -7.25
N VAL A 387 38.87 11.19 -6.43
CA VAL A 387 38.72 11.30 -4.98
C VAL A 387 39.74 10.44 -4.23
N TYR A 388 39.86 10.70 -2.93
CA TYR A 388 40.72 9.98 -2.01
C TYR A 388 39.86 9.24 -0.97
N PRO A 389 40.34 8.13 -0.39
CA PRO A 389 39.53 7.31 0.53
C PRO A 389 38.98 8.07 1.74
N ASP A 390 39.67 9.11 2.22
CA ASP A 390 39.25 9.97 3.35
C ASP A 390 38.10 10.92 3.01
N MET A 391 37.76 11.08 1.73
CA MET A 391 36.59 11.84 1.28
C MET A 391 35.33 10.97 1.15
N LEU A 392 35.46 9.65 1.27
CA LEU A 392 34.33 8.72 1.26
C LEU A 392 33.64 8.67 2.62
N PRO A 393 32.32 8.45 2.67
CA PRO A 393 31.60 8.42 3.93
C PRO A 393 31.96 7.19 4.77
N GLU A 394 32.10 7.35 6.09
CA GLU A 394 32.29 6.21 6.99
C GLU A 394 30.96 5.48 7.24
N ILE A 395 30.95 4.16 6.99
CA ILE A 395 29.76 3.32 7.21
C ILE A 395 29.90 2.53 8.53
N PRO A 396 28.94 2.63 9.46
CA PRO A 396 28.99 1.84 10.68
C PRO A 396 28.69 0.35 10.39
N PRO A 397 29.21 -0.57 11.22
CA PRO A 397 28.79 -1.96 11.16
C PRO A 397 27.29 -2.07 11.46
N PHE A 398 26.69 -3.13 10.93
CA PHE A 398 25.27 -3.40 11.07
C PHE A 398 25.01 -4.84 11.48
N THR A 399 23.80 -5.09 11.96
CA THR A 399 23.32 -6.42 12.36
C THR A 399 21.94 -6.67 11.78
N VAL A 400 21.65 -7.94 11.50
CA VAL A 400 20.33 -8.42 11.07
C VAL A 400 19.88 -9.50 12.03
N VAL A 401 18.67 -9.35 12.56
CA VAL A 401 18.04 -10.35 13.42
C VAL A 401 16.58 -10.53 13.03
N ASP A 402 16.04 -11.71 13.30
CA ASP A 402 14.60 -11.95 13.21
C ASP A 402 13.84 -11.00 14.14
N GLY A 403 12.74 -10.43 13.64
CA GLY A 403 11.88 -9.55 14.39
C GLY A 403 11.34 -10.25 15.64
N LYS A 404 11.57 -9.68 16.81
CA LYS A 404 10.97 -10.18 18.03
C LYS A 404 9.51 -9.75 18.05
N ASN A 405 8.62 -10.67 18.44
CA ASN A 405 7.24 -10.36 18.82
C ASN A 405 6.38 -9.78 17.67
N ASP A 406 6.69 -10.12 16.42
CA ASP A 406 6.15 -9.49 15.21
C ASP A 406 5.38 -10.47 14.29
N LYS A 407 5.26 -11.75 14.68
CA LYS A 407 4.62 -12.83 13.91
C LYS A 407 5.39 -13.26 12.64
N GLY A 408 6.69 -13.00 12.57
CA GLY A 408 7.52 -13.37 11.44
C GLY A 408 7.31 -12.45 10.24
N ASP A 409 6.92 -11.20 10.49
CA ASP A 409 6.63 -10.23 9.43
C ASP A 409 7.87 -9.40 9.04
N TYR A 410 8.90 -9.32 9.90
CA TYR A 410 10.05 -8.45 9.69
C TYR A 410 11.39 -9.11 10.00
N ASN A 411 12.40 -8.76 9.22
CA ASN A 411 13.79 -8.81 9.68
C ASN A 411 14.17 -7.42 10.18
N TYR A 412 14.81 -7.35 11.34
CA TYR A 412 15.26 -6.11 11.94
C TYR A 412 16.73 -5.87 11.60
N VAL A 413 16.99 -4.84 10.80
CA VAL A 413 18.31 -4.39 10.39
C VAL A 413 18.68 -3.17 11.23
N SER A 414 19.80 -3.19 11.94
CA SER A 414 20.23 -2.07 12.79
C SER A 414 21.70 -1.75 12.62
N TRP A 415 22.05 -0.46 12.63
CA TRP A 415 23.42 0.02 12.42
C TRP A 415 23.69 1.28 13.23
N GLY A 416 24.97 1.50 13.52
CA GLY A 416 25.45 2.72 14.17
C GLY A 416 24.94 2.95 15.60
N LYS A 417 25.38 4.09 16.15
CA LYS A 417 25.00 4.60 17.48
C LYS A 417 23.89 5.66 17.34
N PRO A 418 23.14 6.00 18.40
CA PRO A 418 21.95 6.85 18.29
C PRO A 418 22.24 8.28 17.84
N VAL A 419 21.30 8.89 17.11
CA VAL A 419 21.36 10.29 16.69
C VAL A 419 20.28 11.08 17.42
N VAL A 420 20.62 12.27 17.88
CA VAL A 420 19.65 13.22 18.44
C VAL A 420 19.78 14.53 17.68
N TYR A 421 18.66 15.10 17.26
CA TYR A 421 18.64 16.34 16.50
C TYR A 421 17.39 17.17 16.76
N LEU A 422 17.49 18.46 16.50
CA LEU A 422 16.45 19.45 16.66
C LEU A 422 15.58 19.49 15.40
N THR A 423 14.26 19.58 15.57
CA THR A 423 13.30 19.48 14.45
C THR A 423 12.66 20.81 14.10
N ASN A 424 12.19 21.56 15.10
CA ASN A 424 11.60 22.88 14.91
C ASN A 424 11.65 23.69 16.21
N SER A 425 11.32 24.97 16.11
CA SER A 425 11.16 25.83 17.29
C SER A 425 9.97 26.77 17.17
N SER A 426 9.46 27.22 18.32
CA SER A 426 8.38 28.21 18.40
C SER A 426 8.52 29.08 19.65
N TYR A 427 8.11 30.35 19.56
CA TYR A 427 8.10 31.26 20.70
C TYR A 427 6.87 31.03 21.57
N LEU A 428 7.06 31.03 22.89
CA LEU A 428 5.99 30.89 23.88
C LEU A 428 5.45 32.23 24.39
N ASN A 429 6.04 33.35 23.96
CA ASN A 429 5.62 34.70 24.31
C ASN A 429 5.92 35.70 23.19
N GLU A 430 5.17 36.81 23.17
CA GLU A 430 5.30 37.87 22.16
C GLU A 430 6.67 38.58 22.20
N GLU A 431 7.29 38.69 23.37
CA GLU A 431 8.63 39.28 23.55
C GLU A 431 9.76 38.42 22.96
N LYS A 432 9.47 37.20 22.49
CA LYS A 432 10.44 36.25 21.90
C LYS A 432 11.60 35.85 22.82
N THR A 433 11.39 35.90 24.13
CA THR A 433 12.39 35.54 25.15
C THR A 433 12.22 34.12 25.71
N LYS A 434 11.16 33.40 25.33
CA LYS A 434 10.92 32.00 25.69
C LYS A 434 10.76 31.16 24.43
N LEU A 435 11.66 30.22 24.23
CA LEU A 435 11.68 29.33 23.08
C LEU A 435 11.31 27.90 23.50
N LEU A 436 10.41 27.29 22.74
CA LEU A 436 10.17 25.86 22.73
C LEU A 436 10.91 25.28 21.53
N VAL A 437 11.87 24.40 21.78
CA VAL A 437 12.61 23.66 20.75
C VAL A 437 12.18 22.21 20.82
N ASN A 438 11.73 21.64 19.70
CA ASN A 438 11.44 20.21 19.62
C ASN A 438 12.68 19.48 19.12
N TYR A 439 12.90 18.27 19.62
CA TYR A 439 13.97 17.38 19.19
C TYR A 439 13.40 16.00 18.89
N ASP A 440 14.17 15.20 18.16
CA ASP A 440 13.85 13.81 17.86
C ASP A 440 15.08 12.92 18.05
N THR A 441 14.84 11.63 18.20
CA THR A 441 15.88 10.64 18.50
C THR A 441 15.77 9.45 17.57
N MET A 442 16.88 9.08 16.94
CA MET A 442 17.00 7.89 16.12
C MET A 442 17.92 6.90 16.81
N THR A 443 17.38 5.78 17.26
CA THR A 443 18.12 4.77 18.04
C THR A 443 17.86 3.36 17.49
N ASN A 444 18.44 2.35 18.14
CA ASN A 444 18.19 0.93 17.87
C ASN A 444 18.15 0.12 19.18
N GLU A 445 17.78 -1.16 19.11
CA GLU A 445 17.66 -2.04 20.28
C GLU A 445 18.95 -2.15 21.10
N HIS A 446 20.11 -2.01 20.46
CA HIS A 446 21.42 -2.12 21.09
C HIS A 446 21.77 -0.88 21.92
N TYR A 447 21.32 0.31 21.53
CA TYR A 447 21.71 1.59 22.15
C TYR A 447 20.54 2.42 22.66
N LYS A 448 19.72 1.87 23.56
CA LYS A 448 18.63 2.61 24.22
C LYS A 448 19.15 3.82 25.01
N ILE A 449 18.69 5.01 24.62
CA ILE A 449 19.05 6.29 25.25
C ILE A 449 18.43 6.36 26.65
N ARG A 450 19.26 6.63 27.65
CA ARG A 450 18.85 6.85 29.05
C ARG A 450 18.72 8.33 29.38
N ASN A 451 19.67 9.14 28.92
CA ASN A 451 19.70 10.58 29.15
C ASN A 451 20.20 11.29 27.90
N ILE A 452 19.70 12.50 27.69
CA ILE A 452 20.21 13.44 26.70
C ILE A 452 20.57 14.72 27.43
N TYR A 453 21.72 15.30 27.11
CA TYR A 453 22.14 16.59 27.64
C TYR A 453 22.26 17.58 26.48
N PHE A 454 21.63 18.74 26.65
CA PHE A 454 21.73 19.85 25.71
C PHE A 454 22.46 21.00 26.39
N THR A 455 23.57 21.43 25.83
CA THR A 455 24.26 22.66 26.22
C THR A 455 24.01 23.70 25.13
N VAL A 456 23.34 24.80 25.48
CA VAL A 456 22.95 25.85 24.54
C VAL A 456 23.88 27.04 24.69
N TYR A 457 24.44 27.51 23.58
CA TYR A 457 25.32 28.67 23.52
C TYR A 457 24.71 29.79 22.67
N ASP A 458 25.06 31.04 22.99
CA ASP A 458 24.81 32.19 22.12
C ASP A 458 25.83 32.26 20.97
N ASP A 459 25.67 33.26 20.09
CA ASP A 459 26.56 33.50 18.95
C ASP A 459 27.98 33.92 19.36
N ALA A 460 28.15 34.40 20.59
CA ALA A 460 29.45 34.76 21.15
C ALA A 460 30.13 33.57 21.86
N GLY A 461 29.49 32.40 21.90
CA GLY A 461 29.98 31.19 22.56
C GLY A 461 29.75 31.13 24.07
N ASN A 462 28.94 32.03 24.64
CA ASN A 462 28.59 31.98 26.05
C ASN A 462 27.50 30.92 26.30
N GLU A 463 27.68 30.09 27.31
CA GLU A 463 26.66 29.12 27.72
C GLU A 463 25.41 29.85 28.26
N ILE A 464 24.26 29.61 27.64
CA ILE A 464 22.96 30.11 28.08
C ILE A 464 22.35 29.16 29.11
N LYS A 465 22.35 27.85 28.79
CA LYS A 465 21.70 26.84 29.63
C LYS A 465 22.18 25.44 29.29
N LYS A 466 22.42 24.66 30.34
CA LYS A 466 22.55 23.20 30.29
C LYS A 466 21.26 22.52 30.74
N ILE A 467 20.80 21.54 29.98
CA ILE A 467 19.55 20.80 30.20
C ILE A 467 19.88 19.32 30.26
N ASN A 468 19.31 18.60 31.24
CA ASN A 468 19.39 17.15 31.34
C ASN A 468 17.98 16.58 31.15
N GLU A 469 17.75 15.97 30.00
CA GLU A 469 16.48 15.36 29.61
C GLU A 469 16.49 13.90 30.07
N PHE A 470 16.03 13.66 31.29
CA PHE A 470 15.87 12.31 31.85
C PHE A 470 14.57 11.65 31.36
N TYR A 471 13.50 12.43 31.24
CA TYR A 471 12.23 12.00 30.65
C TYR A 471 12.14 12.60 29.25
N GLN A 472 12.34 11.78 28.22
CA GLN A 472 12.43 12.25 26.84
C GLN A 472 11.03 12.64 26.32
N ASP A 473 10.62 13.89 26.58
CA ASP A 473 9.31 14.44 26.16
C ASP A 473 9.35 15.16 24.80
N ASN A 474 10.52 15.10 24.14
CA ASN A 474 10.83 15.69 22.84
C ASN A 474 10.75 17.23 22.80
N LYS A 475 10.78 17.90 23.97
CA LYS A 475 10.53 19.34 24.10
C LYS A 475 11.48 20.03 25.08
N LEU A 476 12.24 20.98 24.59
CA LEU A 476 13.11 21.84 25.41
C LEU A 476 12.48 23.22 25.57
N LYS A 477 12.30 23.66 26.81
CA LYS A 477 11.87 25.04 27.13
C LYS A 477 13.05 25.84 27.65
N ILE A 478 13.46 26.84 26.87
CA ILE A 478 14.61 27.69 27.17
C ILE A 478 14.22 29.17 27.20
N ARG A 479 14.92 29.93 28.05
CA ARG A 479 14.86 31.39 28.02
C ARG A 479 16.06 31.89 27.25
N ILE A 480 15.85 32.82 26.34
CA ILE A 480 16.87 33.36 25.46
C ILE A 480 16.88 34.89 25.54
N PRO A 481 18.01 35.54 25.22
CA PRO A 481 18.08 36.99 25.11
C PRO A 481 17.07 37.56 24.09
N PRO A 482 16.65 38.82 24.24
CA PRO A 482 15.90 39.51 23.19
C PRO A 482 16.74 39.62 21.91
N ASN A 483 16.09 39.55 20.75
CA ASN A 483 16.73 39.69 19.43
C ASN A 483 17.82 38.64 19.13
N THR A 484 17.72 37.43 19.68
CA THR A 484 18.59 36.31 19.29
C THR A 484 18.39 35.97 17.81
N GLU A 485 19.47 36.04 17.03
CA GLU A 485 19.50 35.66 15.61
C GLU A 485 19.91 34.20 15.42
N SER A 486 20.83 33.68 16.24
CA SER A 486 21.15 32.25 16.26
C SER A 486 21.51 31.71 17.65
N LEU A 487 21.48 30.37 17.75
CA LEU A 487 21.84 29.59 18.93
C LEU A 487 22.58 28.33 18.47
N ASN A 488 23.60 27.93 19.22
CA ASN A 488 24.36 26.71 18.94
C ASN A 488 24.04 25.67 20.02
N PHE A 489 23.67 24.46 19.61
CA PHE A 489 23.39 23.35 20.52
C PHE A 489 24.49 22.31 20.44
N GLU A 490 25.07 21.99 21.59
CA GLU A 490 25.87 20.80 21.80
C GLU A 490 25.00 19.72 22.48
N ILE A 491 24.94 18.55 21.86
CA ILE A 491 24.08 17.45 22.27
C ILE A 491 24.95 16.25 22.63
N THR A 492 24.82 15.77 23.87
CA THR A 492 25.49 14.55 24.34
C THR A 492 24.47 13.59 24.92
N LEU A 493 24.79 12.29 24.94
CA LEU A 493 23.85 11.27 25.38
C LEU A 493 24.52 10.18 26.23
N LYS A 494 23.70 9.47 26.99
CA LYS A 494 24.09 8.22 27.68
C LYS A 494 23.14 7.11 27.30
N CYS A 495 23.68 5.96 26.94
CA CYS A 495 22.91 4.77 26.58
C CYS A 495 23.07 3.64 27.59
N ASN A 496 22.28 2.58 27.42
CA ASN A 496 22.46 1.30 28.09
C ASN A 496 23.85 0.68 27.83
N ASN A 497 24.36 0.83 26.60
CA ASN A 497 25.70 0.42 26.19
C ASN A 497 26.62 1.63 26.01
N PRO A 498 27.95 1.50 26.25
CA PRO A 498 28.90 2.61 26.08
C PRO A 498 28.97 3.09 24.62
N ILE A 499 28.99 4.42 24.43
CA ILE A 499 29.06 5.06 23.10
C ILE A 499 30.36 5.85 22.86
N GLY A 500 31.18 6.03 23.89
CA GLY A 500 32.41 6.84 23.85
C GLY A 500 32.20 8.27 24.37
N ASP A 501 33.23 8.86 24.95
CA ASP A 501 33.14 10.17 25.61
C ASP A 501 33.07 11.34 24.62
N ASN A 502 33.54 11.14 23.39
CA ASN A 502 33.54 12.15 22.33
C ASN A 502 32.33 12.08 21.40
N TYR A 503 31.30 11.33 21.77
CA TYR A 503 30.09 11.15 20.97
C TYR A 503 29.15 12.36 21.13
N VAL A 504 29.40 13.42 20.36
CA VAL A 504 28.75 14.74 20.48
C VAL A 504 28.17 15.17 19.14
N PHE A 505 26.96 15.72 19.16
CA PHE A 505 26.37 16.38 18.00
C PHE A 505 26.31 17.89 18.20
N TYR A 506 26.51 18.63 17.11
CA TYR A 506 26.35 20.07 17.06
C TYR A 506 25.26 20.43 16.05
N GLN A 507 24.36 21.33 16.44
CA GLN A 507 23.34 21.84 15.54
C GLN A 507 22.99 23.29 15.89
N ASP A 508 22.99 24.12 14.86
CA ASP A 508 22.66 25.52 15.01
C ASP A 508 21.19 25.75 14.71
N ILE A 509 20.59 26.75 15.35
CA ILE A 509 19.25 27.23 15.00
C ILE A 509 19.37 28.71 14.68
N SER A 510 18.97 29.11 13.47
CA SER A 510 19.12 30.49 12.97
C SER A 510 17.79 31.10 12.55
N TRP A 511 17.71 32.43 12.58
CA TRP A 511 16.51 33.17 12.21
C TRP A 511 16.13 32.95 10.74
N ASN A 512 14.88 32.55 10.50
CA ASN A 512 14.33 32.41 9.17
C ASN A 512 13.26 33.47 8.91
N ASP A 513 13.51 34.30 7.91
CA ASP A 513 12.64 35.43 7.58
C ASP A 513 11.30 35.05 6.95
N GLN A 514 11.19 33.86 6.36
CA GLN A 514 9.95 33.37 5.77
C GLN A 514 9.01 32.81 6.84
N THR A 515 9.56 32.03 7.79
CA THR A 515 8.77 31.41 8.87
C THR A 515 8.63 32.30 10.09
N LYS A 516 9.40 33.40 10.17
CA LYS A 516 9.47 34.31 11.32
C LYS A 516 9.76 33.58 12.64
N SER A 517 10.62 32.56 12.57
CA SER A 517 11.02 31.71 13.68
C SER A 517 12.49 31.32 13.56
N LEU A 518 13.10 30.85 14.65
CA LEU A 518 14.40 30.20 14.63
C LEU A 518 14.24 28.78 14.05
N THR A 519 14.97 28.43 12.99
CA THR A 519 14.88 27.11 12.32
C THR A 519 16.19 26.33 12.47
N PRO A 520 16.14 25.04 12.85
CA PRO A 520 17.34 24.21 12.92
C PRO A 520 18.04 24.07 11.56
N GLY A 521 19.37 24.13 11.59
CA GLY A 521 20.26 23.95 10.46
C GLY A 521 20.85 22.54 10.39
N ILE A 522 22.06 22.46 9.86
CA ILE A 522 22.80 21.20 9.64
C ILE A 522 23.16 20.53 10.97
N LEU A 523 23.10 19.20 11.01
CA LEU A 523 23.54 18.38 12.14
C LEU A 523 24.94 17.85 11.87
N TYR A 524 25.91 18.29 12.67
CA TYR A 524 27.30 17.84 12.59
C TYR A 524 27.61 16.81 13.68
N PHE A 525 28.35 15.77 13.31
CA PHE A 525 28.91 14.82 14.27
C PHE A 525 30.37 15.16 14.58
N SER A 526 30.73 15.24 15.86
CA SER A 526 32.03 15.75 16.33
C SER A 526 33.25 15.00 15.82
N GLU A 527 33.20 13.66 15.78
CA GLU A 527 34.35 12.82 15.43
C GLU A 527 34.68 12.91 13.93
N SER A 528 33.66 12.86 13.08
CA SER A 528 33.85 12.87 11.61
C SER A 528 33.73 14.24 10.97
N LYS A 529 33.19 15.24 11.70
CA LYS A 529 32.74 16.55 11.16
C LYS A 529 31.79 16.41 9.97
N GLU A 530 31.16 15.26 9.81
CA GLU A 530 30.22 15.01 8.72
C GLU A 530 28.89 15.72 8.99
N ASP A 531 28.33 16.27 7.92
CA ASP A 531 26.90 16.62 7.84
C ASP A 531 26.08 15.33 7.72
N ILE A 532 25.31 15.01 8.76
CA ILE A 532 24.50 13.78 8.82
C ILE A 532 23.38 13.78 7.78
N TYR A 533 22.88 14.96 7.37
CA TYR A 533 21.81 15.07 6.38
C TYR A 533 22.30 14.98 4.94
N LYS A 534 23.61 15.14 4.71
CA LYS A 534 24.23 14.98 3.38
C LYS A 534 24.08 13.55 2.84
N TYR A 535 24.08 12.55 3.72
CA TYR A 535 24.14 11.14 3.32
C TYR A 535 22.79 10.42 3.48
N SER A 536 22.62 9.39 2.66
CA SER A 536 21.54 8.40 2.76
C SER A 536 22.11 7.00 2.92
N TYR A 537 21.40 6.16 3.67
CA TYR A 537 21.64 4.72 3.71
C TYR A 537 20.71 4.01 2.73
N TYR A 538 21.29 3.14 1.91
CA TYR A 538 20.59 2.23 1.03
C TYR A 538 20.74 0.83 1.61
N VAL A 539 19.63 0.29 2.13
CA VAL A 539 19.61 -1.11 2.59
C VAL A 539 19.20 -1.97 1.40
N TYR A 540 20.13 -2.82 0.98
CA TYR A 540 19.91 -3.77 -0.09
C TYR A 540 19.70 -5.17 0.47
N LYS A 541 18.87 -5.95 -0.22
CA LYS A 541 18.67 -7.37 0.09
C LYS A 541 18.52 -8.21 -1.16
N ARG A 542 18.89 -9.47 -1.07
CA ARG A 542 18.59 -10.49 -2.09
C ARG A 542 18.20 -11.79 -1.40
N ASN A 543 17.43 -12.63 -2.07
CA ASN A 543 17.02 -13.94 -1.55
C ASN A 543 17.68 -15.06 -2.35
N TYR A 544 17.50 -16.33 -1.95
CA TYR A 544 18.05 -17.49 -2.68
C TYR A 544 17.55 -17.64 -4.13
N THR A 545 16.60 -16.80 -4.55
CA THR A 545 15.99 -16.82 -5.88
C THR A 545 16.41 -15.65 -6.78
N ASP A 546 17.23 -14.74 -6.27
CA ASP A 546 17.68 -13.54 -6.96
C ASP A 546 19.20 -13.39 -6.78
N GLU A 547 19.97 -13.27 -7.86
CA GLU A 547 21.40 -12.93 -7.80
C GLU A 547 21.64 -11.51 -7.31
N GLU A 548 20.74 -10.62 -7.71
CA GLU A 548 20.93 -9.19 -7.57
C GLU A 548 20.37 -8.62 -6.28
N PHE A 549 21.19 -7.80 -5.64
CA PHE A 549 20.78 -6.97 -4.52
C PHE A 549 19.74 -5.94 -4.98
N ARG A 550 18.53 -6.08 -4.44
CA ARG A 550 17.41 -5.16 -4.70
C ARG A 550 17.26 -4.18 -3.54
N LEU A 551 16.86 -2.96 -3.86
CA LEU A 551 16.68 -1.92 -2.84
C LEU A 551 15.51 -2.29 -1.93
N SER A 552 15.77 -2.52 -0.64
CA SER A 552 14.70 -2.61 0.36
C SER A 552 14.18 -1.21 0.68
N LYS A 553 15.08 -0.30 1.07
CA LYS A 553 14.71 1.07 1.43
C LYS A 553 15.88 2.05 1.33
N LYS A 554 15.61 3.24 0.80
CA LYS A 554 16.45 4.44 1.00
C LYS A 554 16.05 5.10 2.32
N ILE A 555 17.04 5.40 3.14
CA ILE A 555 16.87 5.86 4.51
C ILE A 555 17.75 7.08 4.72
N THR A 556 17.28 8.06 5.49
CA THR A 556 18.06 9.26 5.82
C THR A 556 19.29 8.92 6.66
N GLY A 557 20.36 9.72 6.56
CA GLY A 557 21.60 9.53 7.30
C GLY A 557 21.46 9.59 8.83
N SER A 558 20.33 10.10 9.35
CA SER A 558 20.02 10.13 10.79
C SER A 558 19.50 8.80 11.34
N GLN A 559 18.87 7.94 10.53
CA GLN A 559 18.23 6.71 10.98
C GLN A 559 19.26 5.64 11.39
N ARG A 560 18.91 4.75 12.33
CA ARG A 560 19.78 3.69 12.87
C ARG A 560 19.20 2.28 12.83
N GLU A 561 18.00 2.15 12.28
CA GLU A 561 17.29 0.88 12.18
C GLU A 561 16.30 0.87 11.01
N LEU A 562 16.03 -0.33 10.51
CA LEU A 562 15.00 -0.66 9.54
C LEU A 562 14.29 -1.94 9.96
N TYR A 563 12.98 -1.85 10.11
CA TYR A 563 12.09 -3.01 10.11
C TYR A 563 11.78 -3.37 8.65
N ASP A 564 12.54 -4.30 8.08
CA ASP A 564 12.35 -4.75 6.71
C ASP A 564 11.20 -5.76 6.64
N ASN A 565 10.08 -5.34 6.04
CA ASN A 565 8.90 -6.18 5.94
C ASN A 565 9.10 -7.30 4.92
N ILE A 566 8.94 -8.54 5.37
CA ILE A 566 9.00 -9.74 4.55
C ILE A 566 7.59 -10.12 4.13
N ARG A 567 7.20 -9.64 2.95
CA ARG A 567 5.87 -9.90 2.39
C ARG A 567 5.77 -11.36 1.92
N TYR A 568 5.07 -12.20 2.68
CA TYR A 568 4.69 -13.52 2.21
C TYR A 568 3.85 -13.44 0.91
N LYS A 569 4.44 -13.82 -0.21
CA LYS A 569 3.80 -13.82 -1.52
C LYS A 569 2.83 -14.99 -1.61
N ASN A 570 1.56 -14.75 -1.26
CA ASN A 570 0.51 -15.79 -1.17
C ASN A 570 -0.26 -16.00 -2.50
N VAL A 571 0.36 -15.69 -3.63
CA VAL A 571 -0.28 -15.75 -4.96
C VAL A 571 0.67 -16.27 -6.05
N HIS A 572 0.10 -16.95 -7.04
CA HIS A 572 0.75 -17.23 -8.31
C HIS A 572 0.29 -16.26 -9.38
N PHE A 573 1.25 -15.75 -10.12
CA PHE A 573 1.04 -14.98 -11.33
C PHE A 573 1.13 -15.92 -12.52
N LYS A 574 0.07 -15.97 -13.34
CA LYS A 574 0.04 -16.80 -14.56
C LYS A 574 -0.55 -16.01 -15.71
N ILE A 575 0.20 -15.92 -16.80
CA ILE A 575 -0.32 -15.39 -18.06
C ILE A 575 -1.21 -16.47 -18.71
N THR A 576 -2.32 -16.06 -19.33
CA THR A 576 -3.20 -16.98 -20.06
C THR A 576 -3.89 -16.32 -21.25
N THR A 577 -4.13 -17.11 -22.28
CA THR A 577 -5.01 -16.77 -23.40
C THR A 577 -6.12 -17.81 -23.60
N LYS A 578 -6.20 -18.82 -22.73
CA LYS A 578 -7.03 -20.02 -22.90
C LYS A 578 -8.13 -20.13 -21.85
N PHE A 579 -9.33 -20.47 -22.29
CA PHE A 579 -10.53 -20.58 -21.46
C PHE A 579 -11.53 -21.58 -22.05
N ASP A 580 -12.52 -21.97 -21.26
CA ASP A 580 -13.70 -22.74 -21.65
C ASP A 580 -14.93 -22.02 -21.07
N ALA A 581 -15.68 -21.36 -21.95
CA ALA A 581 -16.82 -20.54 -21.56
C ALA A 581 -17.97 -21.39 -20.98
N ASP A 582 -18.26 -22.53 -21.59
CA ASP A 582 -19.37 -23.42 -21.19
C ASP A 582 -19.17 -23.96 -19.78
N LYS A 583 -17.93 -24.34 -19.44
CA LYS A 583 -17.56 -24.82 -18.10
C LYS A 583 -17.19 -23.70 -17.13
N GLY A 584 -17.05 -22.47 -17.61
CA GLY A 584 -16.63 -21.31 -16.84
C GLY A 584 -15.22 -21.46 -16.27
N LEU A 585 -14.30 -22.03 -17.05
CA LEU A 585 -12.92 -22.34 -16.65
C LEU A 585 -11.91 -21.47 -17.39
N ILE A 586 -10.84 -21.12 -16.68
CA ILE A 586 -9.67 -20.45 -17.23
C ILE A 586 -8.48 -21.39 -17.07
N TYR A 587 -7.68 -21.55 -18.12
CA TYR A 587 -6.58 -22.50 -18.16
C TYR A 587 -5.28 -21.76 -17.92
N VAL A 588 -4.50 -22.23 -16.95
CA VAL A 588 -3.18 -21.65 -16.64
C VAL A 588 -2.11 -22.75 -16.65
N SER A 589 -0.86 -22.36 -16.87
CA SER A 589 0.27 -23.31 -16.80
C SER A 589 0.33 -23.95 -15.40
N PRO A 590 0.43 -25.29 -15.31
CA PRO A 590 0.56 -26.00 -14.03
C PRO A 590 2.02 -26.06 -13.53
N ALA A 591 2.99 -25.61 -14.33
CA ALA A 591 4.38 -25.53 -13.92
C ALA A 591 4.60 -24.38 -12.94
N PHE A 592 5.52 -24.50 -11.99
CA PHE A 592 5.90 -23.40 -11.09
C PHE A 592 7.35 -23.57 -10.61
N SER A 593 8.05 -22.46 -10.43
CA SER A 593 9.40 -22.47 -9.89
C SER A 593 9.38 -22.68 -8.38
N VAL A 594 10.15 -23.66 -7.91
CA VAL A 594 10.34 -23.99 -6.49
C VAL A 594 11.46 -23.13 -5.93
N ARG A 595 12.61 -23.14 -6.62
CA ARG A 595 13.75 -22.24 -6.44
C ARG A 595 14.04 -21.63 -7.80
N MET A 596 14.38 -20.35 -7.85
CA MET A 596 14.95 -19.72 -9.03
C MET A 596 16.44 -19.52 -8.76
N ASP A 597 17.23 -19.51 -9.82
CA ASP A 597 18.63 -19.10 -9.75
C ASP A 597 18.79 -17.91 -10.70
N GLY A 598 19.65 -16.96 -10.36
CA GLY A 598 19.74 -15.69 -11.10
C GLY A 598 20.21 -15.88 -12.55
N GLU A 599 21.05 -16.88 -12.80
CA GLU A 599 21.50 -17.33 -14.12
C GLU A 599 20.43 -18.07 -14.92
N GLN A 600 19.22 -18.27 -14.37
CA GLN A 600 18.11 -19.08 -14.89
C GLN A 600 18.41 -20.57 -15.13
N GLU A 601 19.66 -20.94 -15.44
CA GLU A 601 20.15 -22.27 -15.79
C GLU A 601 20.00 -23.28 -14.64
N ASN A 602 20.04 -22.80 -13.38
CA ASN A 602 19.87 -23.63 -12.18
C ASN A 602 18.48 -23.54 -11.51
N THR A 603 17.48 -23.01 -12.22
CA THR A 603 16.10 -22.88 -11.70
C THR A 603 15.41 -24.24 -11.57
N ILE A 604 15.00 -24.62 -10.35
CA ILE A 604 14.20 -25.82 -10.11
C ILE A 604 12.73 -25.53 -10.44
N ARG A 605 12.30 -25.95 -11.64
CA ARG A 605 10.90 -25.87 -12.09
C ARG A 605 10.18 -27.19 -11.83
N SER A 606 9.08 -27.16 -11.08
CA SER A 606 8.24 -28.33 -10.85
C SER A 606 6.84 -28.15 -11.45
N ASN A 607 6.00 -29.17 -11.29
CA ASN A 607 4.63 -29.18 -11.79
C ASN A 607 3.64 -29.59 -10.69
N LEU A 608 2.41 -29.07 -10.78
CA LEU A 608 1.29 -29.51 -9.95
C LEU A 608 1.03 -31.02 -10.08
N TYR A 609 1.24 -31.58 -11.27
CA TYR A 609 0.97 -32.98 -11.58
C TYR A 609 2.27 -33.77 -11.76
N PRO A 610 2.51 -34.84 -10.97
CA PRO A 610 3.71 -35.68 -11.11
C PRO A 610 3.92 -36.25 -12.51
N SER A 611 2.84 -36.61 -13.22
CA SER A 611 2.93 -37.13 -14.60
C SER A 611 3.63 -36.17 -15.56
N GLU A 612 3.47 -34.86 -15.36
CA GLU A 612 4.12 -33.86 -16.22
C GLU A 612 5.60 -33.72 -15.88
N VAL A 613 5.99 -33.93 -14.62
CA VAL A 613 7.40 -33.97 -14.23
C VAL A 613 8.10 -35.16 -14.90
N GLU A 614 7.46 -36.33 -14.89
CA GLU A 614 7.97 -37.52 -15.59
C GLU A 614 8.04 -37.33 -17.11
N LYS A 615 7.04 -36.66 -17.72
CA LYS A 615 7.07 -36.28 -19.15
C LYS A 615 8.26 -35.36 -19.45
N THR A 616 8.49 -34.32 -18.64
CA THR A 616 9.62 -33.40 -18.80
C THR A 616 10.97 -34.11 -18.67
N LEU A 617 11.14 -34.96 -17.65
CA LEU A 617 12.38 -35.74 -17.46
C LEU A 617 12.67 -36.68 -18.64
N ARG A 618 11.63 -37.26 -19.25
CA ARG A 618 11.79 -38.07 -20.46
C ARG A 618 12.21 -37.21 -21.65
N GLY A 619 11.58 -36.05 -21.84
CA GLY A 619 11.94 -35.11 -22.89
C GLY A 619 13.40 -34.66 -22.81
N TYR A 620 13.91 -34.36 -21.61
CA TYR A 620 15.34 -34.05 -21.44
C TYR A 620 16.26 -35.21 -21.86
N LYS A 621 15.91 -36.46 -21.49
CA LYS A 621 16.66 -37.63 -21.94
C LYS A 621 16.64 -37.85 -23.45
N GLU A 622 15.49 -37.59 -24.09
CA GLU A 622 15.35 -37.67 -25.55
C GLU A 622 16.23 -36.61 -26.23
N GLN A 623 16.20 -35.36 -25.77
CA GLN A 623 17.08 -34.30 -26.30
C GLN A 623 18.56 -34.64 -26.13
N ILE A 624 18.99 -35.10 -24.96
CA ILE A 624 20.37 -35.55 -24.72
C ILE A 624 20.77 -36.63 -25.73
N ALA A 625 19.90 -37.63 -25.96
CA ALA A 625 20.16 -38.70 -26.91
C ALA A 625 20.22 -38.19 -28.36
N ASP A 626 19.32 -37.30 -28.75
CA ASP A 626 19.25 -36.72 -30.10
C ASP A 626 20.52 -35.90 -30.42
N TYR A 627 20.93 -34.98 -29.52
CA TYR A 627 22.16 -34.21 -29.70
C TYR A 627 23.39 -35.13 -29.71
N THR A 628 23.46 -36.11 -28.80
CA THR A 628 24.56 -37.09 -28.77
C THR A 628 24.67 -37.86 -30.10
N ALA A 629 23.54 -38.29 -30.68
CA ALA A 629 23.52 -38.98 -31.97
C ALA A 629 23.85 -38.06 -33.15
N SER A 630 23.47 -36.77 -33.08
CA SER A 630 23.76 -35.80 -34.14
C SER A 630 25.26 -35.54 -34.33
N LYS A 631 26.06 -35.66 -33.26
CA LYS A 631 27.52 -35.45 -33.27
C LYS A 631 28.26 -36.31 -34.29
N ASP A 632 27.76 -37.51 -34.60
CA ASP A 632 28.36 -38.41 -35.60
C ASP A 632 28.28 -37.87 -37.04
N THR A 633 27.47 -36.83 -37.28
CA THR A 633 27.17 -36.25 -38.60
C THR A 633 27.62 -34.80 -38.77
N LEU A 634 28.17 -34.17 -37.73
CA LEU A 634 28.64 -32.79 -37.76
C LEU A 634 30.10 -32.74 -38.23
N GLU A 635 30.45 -31.77 -39.07
CA GLU A 635 31.78 -31.69 -39.70
C GLU A 635 32.63 -30.54 -39.17
N THR A 636 32.02 -29.52 -38.52
CA THR A 636 32.74 -28.36 -37.99
C THR A 636 32.93 -28.43 -36.47
N GLU A 637 34.05 -27.89 -35.97
CA GLU A 637 34.34 -27.84 -34.54
C GLU A 637 33.32 -26.98 -33.77
N GLU A 638 32.75 -25.97 -34.42
CA GLU A 638 31.72 -25.08 -33.85
C GLU A 638 30.39 -25.80 -33.65
N GLU A 639 29.88 -26.52 -34.65
CA GLU A 639 28.65 -27.32 -34.54
C GLU A 639 28.79 -28.43 -33.47
N ILE A 640 29.97 -29.05 -33.37
CA ILE A 640 30.24 -30.06 -32.34
C ILE A 640 30.21 -29.43 -30.94
N LYS A 641 30.79 -28.24 -30.78
CA LYS A 641 30.75 -27.50 -29.52
C LYS A 641 29.32 -27.11 -29.14
N GLU A 642 28.52 -26.60 -30.07
CA GLU A 642 27.11 -26.28 -29.82
C GLU A 642 26.31 -27.52 -29.37
N ALA A 643 26.57 -28.68 -29.99
CA ALA A 643 25.94 -29.93 -29.58
C ALA A 643 26.37 -30.38 -28.18
N ASP A 644 27.65 -30.20 -27.82
CA ASP A 644 28.15 -30.48 -26.48
C ASP A 644 27.54 -29.54 -25.42
N ASP A 645 27.48 -28.25 -25.70
CA ASP A 645 26.86 -27.25 -24.84
C ASP A 645 25.36 -27.56 -24.62
N ALA A 646 24.65 -27.99 -25.67
CA ALA A 646 23.25 -28.42 -25.57
C ALA A 646 23.08 -29.69 -24.71
N ILE A 647 23.97 -30.68 -24.86
CA ILE A 647 23.94 -31.90 -24.03
C ILE A 647 24.15 -31.54 -22.56
N GLU A 648 25.14 -30.72 -22.25
CA GLU A 648 25.42 -30.25 -20.90
C GLU A 648 24.21 -29.50 -20.31
N HIS A 649 23.61 -28.60 -21.08
CA HIS A 649 22.42 -27.86 -20.68
C HIS A 649 21.26 -28.79 -20.27
N TYR A 650 20.89 -29.76 -21.11
CA TYR A 650 19.79 -30.68 -20.81
C TYR A 650 20.13 -31.66 -19.67
N GLN A 651 21.40 -32.07 -19.55
CA GLN A 651 21.86 -32.91 -18.45
C GLN A 651 21.74 -32.18 -17.11
N ASN A 652 22.13 -30.89 -17.06
CA ASN A 652 21.95 -30.07 -15.86
C ASN A 652 20.47 -29.93 -15.48
N LEU A 653 19.60 -29.60 -16.44
CA LEU A 653 18.15 -29.52 -16.20
C LEU A 653 17.55 -30.84 -15.69
N PHE A 654 18.03 -31.97 -16.22
CA PHE A 654 17.64 -33.29 -15.75
C PHE A 654 18.07 -33.52 -14.29
N ASP A 655 19.33 -33.23 -13.95
CA ASP A 655 19.86 -33.42 -12.60
C ASP A 655 19.19 -32.52 -11.57
N LEU A 656 18.87 -31.27 -11.92
CA LEU A 656 18.11 -30.35 -11.07
C LEU A 656 16.70 -30.87 -10.76
N LEU A 657 16.03 -31.46 -11.76
CA LEU A 657 14.65 -31.93 -11.61
C LEU A 657 14.55 -33.36 -11.05
N ALA A 658 15.56 -34.21 -11.23
CA ALA A 658 15.56 -35.60 -10.78
C ALA A 658 16.35 -35.81 -9.49
N ASN A 659 17.53 -35.20 -9.38
CA ASN A 659 18.57 -35.59 -8.42
C ASN A 659 18.80 -34.57 -7.32
N TYR A 660 18.44 -33.31 -7.53
CA TYR A 660 18.57 -32.26 -6.52
C TYR A 660 17.80 -32.62 -5.23
N PRO A 661 18.31 -32.33 -4.01
CA PRO A 661 17.72 -32.88 -2.78
C PRO A 661 16.24 -32.52 -2.59
N ILE A 662 15.83 -31.29 -2.94
CA ILE A 662 14.41 -30.88 -2.91
C ILE A 662 13.59 -31.72 -3.90
N SER A 663 14.06 -31.89 -5.12
CA SER A 663 13.35 -32.61 -6.18
C SER A 663 13.25 -34.11 -5.87
N LYS A 664 14.34 -34.71 -5.38
CA LYS A 664 14.43 -36.11 -4.97
C LYS A 664 13.49 -36.42 -3.82
N GLU A 665 13.43 -35.55 -2.80
CA GLU A 665 12.48 -35.70 -1.71
C GLU A 665 11.04 -35.48 -2.19
N ALA A 666 10.79 -34.50 -3.06
CA ALA A 666 9.46 -34.30 -3.64
C ALA A 666 8.96 -35.54 -4.41
N ALA A 667 9.85 -36.31 -5.03
CA ALA A 667 9.52 -37.56 -5.72
C ALA A 667 9.24 -38.74 -4.76
N SER A 668 9.69 -38.69 -3.51
CA SER A 668 9.43 -39.74 -2.51
C SER A 668 7.98 -39.74 -2.00
N PHE A 669 7.29 -38.60 -2.11
CA PHE A 669 5.90 -38.46 -1.68
C PHE A 669 4.91 -39.13 -2.63
N SER A 670 4.30 -40.22 -2.19
CA SER A 670 3.19 -40.88 -2.91
C SER A 670 1.88 -40.07 -2.90
N ASN A 671 1.68 -39.20 -1.92
CA ASN A 671 0.50 -38.34 -1.80
C ASN A 671 0.75 -36.98 -2.49
N PRO A 672 0.01 -36.63 -3.56
CA PRO A 672 0.19 -35.37 -4.28
C PRO A 672 0.04 -34.12 -3.39
N LYS A 673 -0.85 -34.14 -2.39
CA LYS A 673 -1.03 -32.99 -1.48
C LYS A 673 0.16 -32.79 -0.55
N ALA A 674 0.75 -33.89 -0.08
CA ALA A 674 1.93 -33.84 0.78
C ALA A 674 3.15 -33.33 -0.01
N ARG A 675 3.33 -33.84 -1.24
CA ARG A 675 4.33 -33.35 -2.20
C ARG A 675 4.22 -31.84 -2.43
N ILE A 676 3.02 -31.35 -2.75
CA ILE A 676 2.82 -29.91 -2.98
C ILE A 676 3.06 -29.09 -1.72
N LYS A 677 2.62 -29.55 -0.55
CA LYS A 677 2.90 -28.87 0.72
C LYS A 677 4.41 -28.77 1.00
N TYR A 678 5.17 -29.81 0.67
CA TYR A 678 6.63 -29.80 0.80
C TYR A 678 7.27 -28.79 -0.17
N LEU A 679 6.94 -28.86 -1.47
CA LEU A 679 7.45 -27.94 -2.49
C LEU A 679 7.10 -26.48 -2.19
N ASP A 680 5.88 -26.23 -1.72
CA ASP A 680 5.40 -24.92 -1.29
C ASP A 680 6.23 -24.37 -0.11
N LYS A 681 6.46 -25.20 0.92
CA LYS A 681 7.32 -24.84 2.06
C LYS A 681 8.74 -24.52 1.62
N SER A 682 9.35 -25.36 0.78
CA SER A 682 10.71 -25.13 0.27
C SER A 682 10.79 -23.83 -0.53
N ARG A 683 9.81 -23.56 -1.39
CA ARG A 683 9.71 -22.31 -2.15
C ARG A 683 9.57 -21.09 -1.25
N HIS A 684 8.75 -21.15 -0.22
CA HIS A 684 8.59 -20.05 0.73
C HIS A 684 9.89 -19.74 1.47
N ILE A 685 10.68 -20.75 1.82
CA ILE A 685 12.00 -20.55 2.43
C ILE A 685 12.92 -19.83 1.44
N ALA A 686 13.07 -20.33 0.21
CA ALA A 686 13.95 -19.72 -0.79
C ALA A 686 13.63 -18.23 -1.02
N LYS A 687 12.33 -17.91 -1.19
CA LYS A 687 11.88 -16.56 -1.53
C LYS A 687 11.87 -15.56 -0.39
N ASN A 688 11.85 -16.03 0.86
CA ASN A 688 11.69 -15.17 2.04
C ASN A 688 12.88 -15.24 3.01
N SER A 689 14.01 -15.81 2.57
CA SER A 689 15.27 -15.76 3.30
C SER A 689 16.19 -14.80 2.57
N PHE A 690 16.74 -13.81 3.25
CA PHE A 690 17.45 -12.72 2.61
C PHE A 690 18.84 -12.50 3.18
N GLU A 691 19.79 -12.22 2.30
CA GLU A 691 21.06 -11.57 2.62
C GLU A 691 20.87 -10.05 2.63
N TYR A 692 21.71 -9.33 3.37
CA TYR A 692 21.66 -7.88 3.47
C TYR A 692 23.04 -7.26 3.29
N LYS A 693 23.07 -6.08 2.67
CA LYS A 693 24.20 -5.13 2.72
C LYS A 693 23.68 -3.69 2.80
N ILE A 694 24.51 -2.77 3.28
CA ILE A 694 24.17 -1.36 3.38
C ILE A 694 25.18 -0.53 2.58
N VAL A 695 24.69 0.47 1.86
CA VAL A 695 25.52 1.50 1.20
C VAL A 695 25.21 2.86 1.82
N LYS A 696 26.22 3.63 2.22
CA LYS A 696 26.10 5.03 2.64
C LYS A 696 26.57 5.89 1.47
N SER A 697 25.72 6.73 0.90
CA SER A 697 26.03 7.56 -0.27
C SER A 697 25.52 8.99 -0.11
N ASP A 698 26.19 9.96 -0.76
CA ASP A 698 25.74 11.34 -0.95
C ASP A 698 24.95 11.57 -2.27
N ASP A 699 24.61 10.48 -2.98
CA ASP A 699 23.95 10.47 -4.28
C ASP A 699 24.78 11.03 -5.45
N LYS A 700 26.10 11.20 -5.26
CA LYS A 700 27.02 11.73 -6.28
C LYS A 700 28.21 10.81 -6.56
N GLY A 701 28.07 9.51 -6.30
CA GLY A 701 29.14 8.53 -6.52
C GLY A 701 30.13 8.42 -5.35
N HIS A 702 30.03 9.26 -4.31
CA HIS A 702 30.79 9.08 -3.08
C HIS A 702 30.04 8.16 -2.13
N PHE A 703 30.33 6.87 -2.24
CA PHE A 703 29.72 5.87 -1.38
C PHE A 703 30.73 4.92 -0.75
N THR A 704 30.29 4.29 0.33
CA THR A 704 30.96 3.16 0.97
C THR A 704 29.91 2.09 1.20
N GLU A 705 30.26 0.84 0.91
CA GLU A 705 29.38 -0.31 1.13
C GLU A 705 29.93 -1.29 2.17
N THR A 706 29.02 -1.93 2.91
CA THR A 706 29.39 -3.00 3.83
C THR A 706 29.58 -4.31 3.06
N PRO A 707 30.37 -5.27 3.58
CA PRO A 707 30.24 -6.66 3.17
C PRO A 707 28.81 -7.17 3.48
N ILE A 708 28.48 -8.33 2.90
CA ILE A 708 27.25 -9.05 3.25
C ILE A 708 27.30 -9.39 4.74
N TYR A 709 26.19 -9.16 5.45
CA TYR A 709 26.14 -9.48 6.87
C TYR A 709 26.13 -10.99 7.12
N ILE A 710 27.06 -11.44 7.96
CA ILE A 710 27.18 -12.82 8.40
C ILE A 710 27.09 -12.82 9.93
N ASN A 711 26.14 -13.59 10.46
CA ASN A 711 26.03 -13.86 11.88
C ASN A 711 26.95 -15.03 12.26
N GLU A 712 28.17 -14.73 12.72
CA GLU A 712 29.15 -15.76 13.11
C GLU A 712 28.72 -16.60 14.30
N ASP A 713 27.90 -16.03 15.20
CA ASP A 713 27.39 -16.70 16.40
C ASP A 713 26.19 -17.61 16.11
N ALA A 714 25.59 -17.50 14.93
CA ALA A 714 24.51 -18.38 14.52
C ALA A 714 25.07 -19.81 14.41
N LYS A 715 24.60 -20.69 15.30
CA LYS A 715 24.68 -22.12 15.01
C LYS A 715 23.93 -22.32 13.69
N PRO A 716 24.47 -23.09 12.73
CA PRO A 716 23.65 -23.55 11.62
C PRO A 716 22.38 -24.08 12.26
N VAL A 717 21.22 -23.57 11.85
CA VAL A 717 19.93 -24.16 12.22
C VAL A 717 20.11 -25.67 12.08
N ASP A 718 19.58 -26.50 12.98
CA ASP A 718 19.75 -27.97 12.98
C ASP A 718 19.19 -28.55 11.65
N VAL A 719 19.93 -28.34 10.56
CA VAL A 719 19.55 -28.49 9.15
C VAL A 719 19.23 -29.96 8.91
N GLU A 720 19.90 -30.83 9.67
CA GLU A 720 19.71 -32.27 9.72
C GLU A 720 18.28 -32.72 10.07
N LYS A 721 17.46 -31.91 10.77
CA LYS A 721 16.12 -32.34 11.21
C LYS A 721 14.97 -31.87 10.32
N ASN A 722 15.20 -30.96 9.37
CA ASN A 722 14.15 -30.45 8.48
C ASN A 722 14.65 -30.47 7.04
N ILE A 723 14.28 -31.52 6.30
CA ILE A 723 14.75 -31.80 4.93
C ILE A 723 14.52 -30.64 3.95
N ALA A 724 13.55 -29.77 4.22
CA ALA A 724 13.33 -28.55 3.42
C ALA A 724 14.45 -27.50 3.59
N LEU A 725 15.30 -27.60 4.61
CA LEU A 725 16.43 -26.70 4.90
C LEU A 725 17.79 -27.26 4.44
N ILE A 726 17.88 -28.56 4.16
CA ILE A 726 19.14 -29.24 3.77
C ILE A 726 19.75 -28.67 2.48
N SER A 727 18.94 -28.03 1.65
CA SER A 727 19.36 -27.46 0.36
C SER A 727 19.65 -25.97 0.37
N TYR A 728 19.64 -25.32 1.54
CA TYR A 728 19.88 -23.88 1.67
C TYR A 728 21.14 -23.63 2.50
N GLU A 729 22.27 -23.48 1.80
CA GLU A 729 23.56 -23.15 2.40
C GLU A 729 23.51 -21.76 3.07
N GLY A 730 24.17 -21.60 4.22
CA GLY A 730 24.21 -20.33 4.94
C GLY A 730 22.90 -19.93 5.65
N PHE A 731 21.84 -20.75 5.58
CA PHE A 731 20.55 -20.44 6.21
C PHE A 731 20.67 -20.20 7.72
N GLY A 732 20.19 -19.03 8.17
CA GLY A 732 20.30 -18.56 9.55
C GLY A 732 21.64 -17.93 9.91
N LYS A 733 22.63 -17.97 9.01
CA LYS A 733 23.96 -17.37 9.16
C LYS A 733 24.09 -16.10 8.33
N ASP A 734 23.93 -16.20 7.01
CA ASP A 734 23.96 -15.07 6.05
C ASP A 734 22.57 -14.82 5.43
N HIS A 735 21.71 -15.85 5.38
CA HIS A 735 20.32 -15.73 4.94
C HIS A 735 19.34 -15.72 6.11
N PHE A 736 18.64 -14.61 6.29
CA PHE A 736 17.73 -14.37 7.41
C PHE A 736 16.27 -14.54 7.00
N PHE A 737 15.59 -15.49 7.65
CA PHE A 737 14.17 -15.79 7.46
C PHE A 737 13.40 -15.47 8.75
N PRO A 738 12.33 -14.66 8.69
CA PRO A 738 11.60 -14.28 9.89
C PRO A 738 10.71 -15.42 10.37
N ILE A 739 10.74 -15.70 11.68
CA ILE A 739 10.05 -16.86 12.28
C ILE A 739 8.83 -16.40 13.08
N PRO A 740 7.63 -16.93 12.80
CA PRO A 740 6.44 -16.53 13.51
C PRO A 740 6.52 -16.90 15.00
N ASN A 741 6.47 -15.91 15.88
CA ASN A 741 6.36 -16.15 17.32
C ASN A 741 4.93 -16.50 17.72
N TRP A 742 4.76 -17.56 18.51
CA TRP A 742 3.44 -17.97 18.99
C TRP A 742 2.87 -17.04 20.07
N PHE A 743 3.73 -16.37 20.84
CA PHE A 743 3.33 -15.51 21.95
C PHE A 743 4.10 -14.19 21.94
N LYS A 744 3.37 -13.06 21.99
CA LYS A 744 3.94 -11.72 22.07
C LYS A 744 4.35 -11.41 23.51
N THR A 745 5.61 -11.62 23.87
CA THR A 745 6.08 -11.50 25.27
C THR A 745 5.88 -10.10 25.86
N THR A 746 5.94 -9.05 25.03
CA THR A 746 5.64 -7.67 25.46
C THR A 746 4.18 -7.45 25.86
N MET A 747 3.26 -8.33 25.44
CA MET A 747 1.85 -8.28 25.82
C MET A 747 1.54 -9.17 27.04
N PHE A 748 2.53 -9.75 27.69
CA PHE A 748 2.34 -10.59 28.88
C PHE A 748 1.56 -9.87 30.01
N PRO A 749 1.82 -8.58 30.34
CA PRO A 749 1.02 -7.86 31.33
C PRO A 749 -0.45 -7.74 30.94
N ALA A 750 -0.73 -7.51 29.65
CA ALA A 750 -2.09 -7.43 29.12
C ALA A 750 -2.81 -8.79 29.20
N PHE A 751 -2.09 -9.88 28.92
CA PHE A 751 -2.60 -11.24 29.10
C PHE A 751 -2.98 -11.49 30.57
N LEU A 752 -2.09 -11.17 31.51
CA LEU A 752 -2.37 -11.32 32.95
C LEU A 752 -3.57 -10.44 33.39
N ALA A 753 -3.61 -9.18 32.94
CA ALA A 753 -4.73 -8.28 33.22
C ALA A 753 -6.06 -8.83 32.70
N THR A 754 -6.05 -9.49 31.52
CA THR A 754 -7.24 -10.14 30.95
C THR A 754 -7.71 -11.32 31.80
N ILE A 755 -6.79 -12.13 32.32
CA ILE A 755 -7.12 -13.24 33.24
C ILE A 755 -7.70 -12.71 34.55
N ILE A 756 -7.11 -11.65 35.13
CA ILE A 756 -7.61 -11.02 36.35
C ILE A 756 -9.01 -10.42 36.12
N PHE A 757 -9.21 -9.70 35.02
CA PHE A 757 -10.51 -9.16 34.62
C PHE A 757 -11.56 -10.25 34.47
N GLY A 758 -11.26 -11.32 33.72
CA GLY A 758 -12.14 -12.48 33.58
C GLY A 758 -12.46 -13.12 34.93
N GLY A 759 -11.46 -13.26 35.79
CA GLY A 759 -11.63 -13.74 37.17
C GLY A 759 -12.63 -12.90 37.98
N PHE A 760 -12.51 -11.57 37.94
CA PHE A 760 -13.48 -10.68 38.60
C PHE A 760 -14.89 -10.81 38.03
N VAL A 761 -15.03 -10.85 36.71
CA VAL A 761 -16.34 -11.02 36.04
C VAL A 761 -16.99 -12.34 36.44
N PHE A 762 -16.28 -13.47 36.30
CA PHE A 762 -16.83 -14.78 36.67
C PHE A 762 -17.16 -14.89 38.15
N PHE A 763 -16.31 -14.33 39.02
CA PHE A 763 -16.57 -14.28 40.45
C PHE A 763 -17.85 -13.50 40.78
N MET A 764 -18.03 -12.31 40.19
CA MET A 764 -19.21 -11.46 40.45
C MET A 764 -20.49 -12.03 39.83
N ILE A 765 -20.43 -12.66 38.66
CA ILE A 765 -21.56 -13.42 38.09
C ILE A 765 -21.94 -14.57 39.03
N GLY A 766 -20.96 -15.31 39.54
CA GLY A 766 -21.20 -16.39 40.51
C GLY A 766 -21.87 -15.88 41.78
N LYS A 767 -21.48 -14.69 42.27
CA LYS A 767 -22.09 -14.03 43.43
C LYS A 767 -23.54 -13.58 43.13
N ALA A 768 -23.79 -12.96 41.97
CA ALA A 768 -25.12 -12.54 41.54
C ALA A 768 -26.08 -13.72 41.40
N LYS A 769 -25.64 -14.81 40.75
CA LYS A 769 -26.44 -16.05 40.57
C LYS A 769 -26.81 -16.73 41.90
N LYS A 770 -26.00 -16.54 42.95
CA LYS A 770 -26.29 -17.01 44.31
C LYS A 770 -27.30 -16.12 45.07
N GLY A 771 -27.87 -15.10 44.42
CA GLY A 771 -28.90 -14.24 45.00
C GLY A 771 -28.35 -13.12 45.89
N HIS A 772 -27.05 -12.84 45.86
CA HIS A 772 -26.52 -11.66 46.52
C HIS A 772 -26.99 -10.40 45.81
N ASP A 773 -27.56 -9.46 46.55
CA ASP A 773 -27.94 -8.16 46.01
C ASP A 773 -26.70 -7.33 45.67
N LEU A 774 -26.56 -6.97 44.39
CA LEU A 774 -25.46 -6.18 43.87
C LEU A 774 -25.95 -4.76 43.62
N PHE A 775 -25.53 -3.82 44.48
CA PHE A 775 -25.92 -2.42 44.38
C PHE A 775 -25.51 -1.79 43.04
N VAL A 776 -26.48 -1.28 42.27
CA VAL A 776 -26.23 -0.46 41.07
C VAL A 776 -26.65 0.98 41.35
N ARG A 777 -25.76 1.94 41.09
CA ARG A 777 -26.05 3.37 41.28
C ARG A 777 -27.21 3.79 40.35
N PRO A 778 -28.22 4.51 40.85
CA PRO A 778 -29.23 5.15 40.01
C PRO A 778 -28.62 6.07 38.94
N ILE A 779 -29.14 6.02 37.72
CA ILE A 779 -28.72 6.87 36.59
C ILE A 779 -29.92 7.69 36.15
N ALA A 780 -29.84 9.01 36.31
CA ALA A 780 -30.96 9.92 36.10
C ALA A 780 -31.59 9.80 34.71
N GLY A 781 -30.78 9.65 33.65
CA GLY A 781 -31.29 9.49 32.29
C GLY A 781 -32.04 8.18 32.05
N ILE A 782 -31.80 7.14 32.85
CA ILE A 782 -32.54 5.87 32.79
C ILE A 782 -33.85 5.98 33.57
N GLU A 783 -33.83 6.62 34.74
CA GLU A 783 -35.03 6.85 35.55
C GLU A 783 -36.05 7.72 34.82
N GLU A 784 -35.60 8.66 33.99
CA GLU A 784 -36.48 9.55 33.24
C GLU A 784 -37.10 8.90 31.98
N ILE A 785 -36.65 7.71 31.55
CA ILE A 785 -37.18 7.06 30.35
C ILE A 785 -38.69 6.86 30.45
N ASP A 786 -39.17 6.31 31.57
CA ASP A 786 -40.59 6.02 31.75
C ASP A 786 -41.45 7.32 31.81
N ASN A 787 -40.92 8.39 32.42
CA ASN A 787 -41.56 9.71 32.46
C ASN A 787 -41.64 10.35 31.06
N ALA A 788 -40.55 10.29 30.29
CA ALA A 788 -40.48 10.86 28.95
C ALA A 788 -41.41 10.13 27.96
N ILE A 789 -41.59 8.81 28.11
CA ILE A 789 -42.59 8.04 27.36
C ILE A 789 -44.01 8.42 27.81
N GLY A 790 -44.25 8.55 29.12
CA GLY A 790 -45.54 9.00 29.67
C GLY A 790 -45.95 10.37 29.12
N ARG A 791 -45.03 11.33 29.08
CA ARG A 791 -45.27 12.66 28.48
C ARG A 791 -45.61 12.59 26.99
N ALA A 792 -44.89 11.77 26.22
CA ALA A 792 -45.21 11.59 24.80
C ALA A 792 -46.63 11.04 24.59
N THR A 793 -47.04 10.11 25.46
CA THR A 793 -48.40 9.56 25.52
C THR A 793 -49.44 10.64 25.82
N GLU A 794 -49.25 11.41 26.89
CA GLU A 794 -50.15 12.50 27.30
C GLU A 794 -50.30 13.58 26.22
N MET A 795 -49.23 13.85 25.47
CA MET A 795 -49.22 14.84 24.39
C MET A 795 -49.79 14.31 23.06
N GLY A 796 -50.07 13.00 22.96
CA GLY A 796 -50.53 12.35 21.72
C GLY A 796 -49.53 12.50 20.55
N LYS A 797 -48.23 12.55 20.85
CA LYS A 797 -47.15 12.84 19.90
C LYS A 797 -46.13 11.72 19.86
N PRO A 798 -45.46 11.48 18.72
CA PRO A 798 -44.58 10.34 18.57
C PRO A 798 -43.27 10.48 19.36
N ILE A 799 -42.71 9.33 19.73
CA ILE A 799 -41.35 9.15 20.21
C ILE A 799 -40.44 8.94 19.01
N LEU A 800 -39.30 9.64 18.96
CA LEU A 800 -38.22 9.36 18.03
C LEU A 800 -37.12 8.55 18.73
N PHE A 801 -36.64 7.47 18.13
CA PHE A 801 -35.50 6.71 18.65
C PHE A 801 -34.44 6.51 17.56
N VAL A 802 -33.23 7.00 17.80
CA VAL A 802 -32.09 6.83 16.89
C VAL A 802 -31.08 5.88 17.54
N PRO A 803 -30.92 4.63 17.02
CA PRO A 803 -30.02 3.62 17.59
C PRO A 803 -28.54 3.84 17.20
N GLY A 804 -28.08 5.10 17.22
CA GLY A 804 -26.76 5.50 16.74
C GLY A 804 -26.65 5.58 15.21
N THR A 805 -25.49 6.05 14.74
CA THR A 805 -25.17 6.17 13.31
C THR A 805 -24.14 5.14 12.84
N SER A 806 -23.62 4.26 13.71
CA SER A 806 -22.66 3.21 13.35
C SER A 806 -23.35 1.89 12.93
N GLY A 807 -22.55 0.89 12.55
CA GLY A 807 -23.03 -0.44 12.14
C GLY A 807 -23.33 -1.38 13.32
N ILE A 808 -23.85 -2.57 13.02
CA ILE A 808 -24.19 -3.61 14.03
C ILE A 808 -22.98 -4.16 14.79
N THR A 809 -21.77 -4.00 14.25
CA THR A 809 -20.52 -4.42 14.89
C THR A 809 -20.08 -3.49 16.01
N ASP A 810 -20.71 -2.33 16.14
CA ASP A 810 -20.41 -1.33 17.15
C ASP A 810 -21.14 -1.65 18.46
N VAL A 811 -20.39 -1.68 19.56
CA VAL A 811 -20.92 -2.10 20.87
C VAL A 811 -21.96 -1.08 21.38
N ALA A 812 -21.78 0.21 21.10
CA ALA A 812 -22.74 1.24 21.50
C ALA A 812 -24.06 1.11 20.74
N THR A 813 -24.01 0.77 19.44
CA THR A 813 -25.21 0.46 18.64
C THR A 813 -25.98 -0.72 19.23
N LEU A 814 -25.28 -1.80 19.63
CA LEU A 814 -25.91 -2.96 20.28
C LEU A 814 -26.58 -2.58 21.60
N ALA A 815 -25.92 -1.74 22.41
CA ALA A 815 -26.52 -1.22 23.65
C ALA A 815 -27.76 -0.37 23.37
N GLY A 816 -27.69 0.52 22.37
CA GLY A 816 -28.82 1.33 21.92
C GLY A 816 -30.02 0.49 21.47
N LEU A 817 -29.78 -0.59 20.72
CA LEU A 817 -30.83 -1.54 20.32
C LEU A 817 -31.46 -2.29 21.50
N SER A 818 -30.68 -2.61 22.55
CA SER A 818 -31.23 -3.20 23.78
C SER A 818 -32.17 -2.21 24.50
N ILE A 819 -31.80 -0.94 24.56
CA ILE A 819 -32.66 0.12 25.14
C ILE A 819 -33.91 0.33 24.28
N LEU A 820 -33.78 0.28 22.94
CA LEU A 820 -34.92 0.38 22.01
C LEU A 820 -36.00 -0.66 22.33
N GLY A 821 -35.63 -1.92 22.61
CA GLY A 821 -36.60 -2.95 22.97
C GLY A 821 -37.45 -2.58 24.19
N ARG A 822 -36.84 -2.00 25.23
CA ARG A 822 -37.56 -1.53 26.42
C ARG A 822 -38.47 -0.34 26.12
N VAL A 823 -37.95 0.66 25.38
CA VAL A 823 -38.72 1.85 25.00
C VAL A 823 -39.91 1.46 24.11
N ALA A 824 -39.71 0.56 23.14
CA ALA A 824 -40.76 0.08 22.26
C ALA A 824 -41.84 -0.73 23.02
N LYS A 825 -41.44 -1.56 23.98
CA LYS A 825 -42.39 -2.32 24.82
C LYS A 825 -43.28 -1.38 25.63
N LYS A 826 -42.68 -0.37 26.28
CA LYS A 826 -43.41 0.65 27.05
C LYS A 826 -44.28 1.53 26.16
N ALA A 827 -43.80 1.90 24.98
CA ALA A 827 -44.59 2.63 23.99
C ALA A 827 -45.83 1.82 23.56
N ALA A 828 -45.71 0.51 23.34
CA ALA A 828 -46.84 -0.37 23.04
C ALA A 828 -47.83 -0.48 24.21
N GLU A 829 -47.34 -0.64 25.45
CA GLU A 829 -48.18 -0.66 26.65
C GLU A 829 -49.04 0.61 26.79
N TYR A 830 -48.50 1.78 26.40
CA TYR A 830 -49.17 3.07 26.48
C TYR A 830 -49.87 3.53 25.19
N ASP A 831 -49.84 2.71 24.13
CA ASP A 831 -50.38 3.08 22.81
C ASP A 831 -49.73 4.31 22.16
N THR A 832 -48.42 4.48 22.37
CA THR A 832 -47.66 5.63 21.90
C THR A 832 -46.88 5.28 20.65
N LYS A 833 -47.04 6.10 19.61
CA LYS A 833 -46.34 5.93 18.33
C LYS A 833 -44.82 6.11 18.50
N ILE A 834 -44.04 5.17 17.99
CA ILE A 834 -42.58 5.23 17.93
C ILE A 834 -42.08 5.32 16.48
N LEU A 835 -41.07 6.15 16.23
CA LEU A 835 -40.41 6.33 14.94
C LEU A 835 -38.91 6.02 15.10
N VAL A 836 -38.41 5.06 14.33
CA VAL A 836 -37.03 4.56 14.44
C VAL A 836 -36.32 4.68 13.08
N PRO A 837 -35.78 5.87 12.74
CA PRO A 837 -34.98 6.01 11.53
C PRO A 837 -33.60 5.34 11.69
N CYS A 838 -33.23 4.50 10.73
CA CYS A 838 -31.93 3.81 10.69
C CYS A 838 -31.05 4.32 9.55
N ARG A 839 -29.76 4.54 9.84
CA ARG A 839 -28.72 4.90 8.86
C ARG A 839 -28.09 3.67 8.21
N ASP A 840 -27.96 2.58 8.98
CA ASP A 840 -27.28 1.37 8.55
C ASP A 840 -28.26 0.29 8.06
N TYR A 841 -27.91 -0.38 6.97
CA TYR A 841 -28.78 -1.38 6.33
C TYR A 841 -28.79 -2.74 7.03
N LEU A 842 -27.80 -3.03 7.91
CA LEU A 842 -27.80 -4.22 8.76
C LEU A 842 -28.51 -3.97 10.09
N VAL A 843 -28.44 -2.75 10.62
CA VAL A 843 -29.18 -2.35 11.84
C VAL A 843 -30.70 -2.32 11.60
N LEU A 844 -31.15 -1.88 10.42
CA LEU A 844 -32.58 -1.80 10.07
C LEU A 844 -33.38 -3.08 10.37
N PRO A 845 -33.05 -4.25 9.81
CA PRO A 845 -33.82 -5.47 10.06
C PRO A 845 -33.77 -5.93 11.52
N VAL A 846 -32.67 -5.66 12.23
CA VAL A 846 -32.54 -5.98 13.67
C VAL A 846 -33.48 -5.10 14.50
N ALA A 847 -33.49 -3.79 14.26
CA ALA A 847 -34.40 -2.87 14.93
C ALA A 847 -35.87 -3.20 14.64
N GLN A 848 -36.19 -3.61 13.40
CA GLN A 848 -37.54 -4.05 13.03
C GLN A 848 -38.02 -5.24 13.85
N GLU A 849 -37.18 -6.27 14.02
CA GLU A 849 -37.55 -7.44 14.81
C GLU A 849 -37.64 -7.11 16.30
N ILE A 850 -36.73 -6.29 16.85
CA ILE A 850 -36.78 -5.84 18.25
C ILE A 850 -38.07 -5.09 18.56
N VAL A 851 -38.45 -4.11 17.72
CA VAL A 851 -39.68 -3.34 17.93
C VAL A 851 -40.91 -4.23 17.81
N LYS A 852 -40.93 -5.14 16.83
CA LYS A 852 -42.01 -6.11 16.66
C LYS A 852 -42.13 -7.01 17.89
N GLU A 853 -41.06 -7.67 18.31
CA GLU A 853 -41.04 -8.56 19.47
C GLU A 853 -41.48 -7.84 20.75
N ALA A 854 -41.05 -6.58 20.93
CA ALA A 854 -41.48 -5.75 22.06
C ALA A 854 -43.01 -5.51 22.10
N HIS A 855 -43.67 -5.33 20.94
CA HIS A 855 -45.13 -5.19 20.87
C HIS A 855 -45.85 -6.52 21.17
N TYR A 856 -45.27 -7.64 20.72
CA TYR A 856 -45.77 -8.98 21.05
C TYR A 856 -45.65 -9.28 22.54
N GLU A 857 -44.51 -8.97 23.16
CA GLU A 857 -44.29 -9.13 24.59
C GLU A 857 -45.20 -8.24 25.46
N ALA A 858 -45.55 -7.05 24.96
CA ALA A 858 -46.54 -6.19 25.60
C ALA A 858 -47.99 -6.73 25.49
N GLY A 859 -48.20 -7.83 24.76
CA GLY A 859 -49.52 -8.40 24.50
C GLY A 859 -50.37 -7.61 23.51
N ARG A 860 -49.76 -6.66 22.77
CA ARG A 860 -50.45 -5.77 21.81
C ARG A 860 -49.83 -5.83 20.40
N PRO A 861 -49.81 -7.02 19.75
CA PRO A 861 -49.24 -7.17 18.41
C PRO A 861 -49.98 -6.35 17.34
N ASP A 862 -51.23 -5.97 17.61
CA ASP A 862 -52.08 -5.12 16.77
C ASP A 862 -51.57 -3.68 16.66
N THR A 863 -50.81 -3.20 17.65
CA THR A 863 -50.23 -1.84 17.66
C THR A 863 -48.94 -1.71 16.85
N TYR A 864 -48.37 -2.82 16.38
CA TYR A 864 -47.12 -2.80 15.62
C TYR A 864 -47.31 -2.25 14.20
N ASP A 865 -46.73 -1.08 13.96
CA ASP A 865 -46.66 -0.48 12.62
C ASP A 865 -45.37 -0.91 11.90
N LYS A 866 -45.52 -1.62 10.78
CA LYS A 866 -44.38 -2.05 9.93
C LYS A 866 -43.59 -0.89 9.34
N THR A 867 -44.17 0.31 9.30
CA THR A 867 -43.54 1.53 8.79
C THR A 867 -42.90 2.39 9.88
N SER A 868 -42.97 1.98 11.15
CA SER A 868 -42.35 2.68 12.29
C SER A 868 -40.82 2.66 12.26
N VAL A 869 -40.22 1.61 11.69
CA VAL A 869 -38.76 1.43 11.59
C VAL A 869 -38.35 1.42 10.11
N PHE A 870 -37.55 2.41 9.69
CA PHE A 870 -37.28 2.65 8.28
C PHE A 870 -35.87 3.21 8.02
N PHE A 871 -35.37 2.96 6.81
CA PHE A 871 -34.05 3.42 6.36
C PHE A 871 -34.15 4.76 5.65
N ILE A 872 -33.22 5.68 5.93
CA ILE A 872 -33.13 6.97 5.23
C ILE A 872 -32.01 6.95 4.19
N THR A 873 -30.76 6.77 4.62
CA THR A 873 -29.55 6.81 3.78
C THR A 873 -28.33 6.41 4.59
N THR A 874 -27.28 5.91 3.95
CA THR A 874 -25.99 5.63 4.59
C THR A 874 -25.10 6.87 4.70
N ALA A 875 -25.42 7.98 4.04
CA ALA A 875 -24.63 9.21 4.15
C ALA A 875 -24.96 9.95 5.46
N GLN A 876 -23.92 10.31 6.24
CA GLN A 876 -24.05 10.87 7.60
C GLN A 876 -24.94 12.13 7.67
N PHE A 877 -24.57 13.23 7.00
CA PHE A 877 -25.37 14.47 7.05
C PHE A 877 -26.71 14.40 6.32
N PRO A 878 -26.86 13.66 5.19
CA PRO A 878 -28.17 13.41 4.62
C PRO A 878 -29.13 12.65 5.55
N PHE A 879 -28.63 11.70 6.34
CA PHE A 879 -29.42 11.02 7.38
C PHE A 879 -29.96 12.04 8.40
N VAL A 880 -29.08 12.92 8.87
CA VAL A 880 -29.40 13.98 9.84
C VAL A 880 -30.45 14.94 9.31
N ALA A 881 -30.32 15.40 8.06
CA ALA A 881 -31.33 16.24 7.42
C ALA A 881 -32.70 15.52 7.37
N GLY A 882 -32.70 14.22 7.12
CA GLY A 882 -33.90 13.38 7.17
C GLY A 882 -34.52 13.34 8.58
N VAL A 883 -33.72 13.05 9.60
CA VAL A 883 -34.14 13.00 11.02
C VAL A 883 -34.64 14.36 11.52
N ASN A 884 -33.93 15.44 11.21
CA ASN A 884 -34.34 16.81 11.52
C ASN A 884 -35.68 17.15 10.87
N GLY A 885 -35.86 16.77 9.59
CA GLY A 885 -37.13 16.92 8.91
C GLY A 885 -38.27 16.15 9.57
N ILE A 886 -38.02 14.98 10.15
CA ILE A 886 -39.02 14.21 10.91
C ILE A 886 -39.40 14.95 12.18
N MET A 887 -38.43 15.38 13.00
CA MET A 887 -38.70 16.13 14.24
C MET A 887 -39.55 17.37 13.99
N VAL A 888 -39.24 18.14 12.93
CA VAL A 888 -39.98 19.36 12.59
C VAL A 888 -41.40 19.08 12.09
N ARG A 889 -41.59 18.03 11.27
CA ARG A 889 -42.92 17.69 10.71
C ARG A 889 -43.84 17.02 11.72
N GLU A 890 -43.32 16.01 12.42
CA GLU A 890 -44.08 15.19 13.36
C GLU A 890 -44.20 15.84 14.74
N LYS A 891 -43.35 16.84 15.03
CA LYS A 891 -43.26 17.52 16.34
C LYS A 891 -43.15 16.52 17.48
N THR A 892 -42.16 15.63 17.37
CA THR A 892 -41.90 14.55 18.33
C THR A 892 -41.85 15.09 19.75
N ALA A 893 -42.47 14.38 20.70
CA ALA A 893 -42.52 14.82 22.09
C ALA A 893 -41.26 14.41 22.87
N THR A 894 -40.67 13.29 22.49
CA THR A 894 -39.49 12.72 23.12
C THR A 894 -38.55 12.16 22.07
N ASN A 895 -37.26 12.47 22.18
CA ASN A 895 -36.20 11.98 21.30
C ASN A 895 -35.18 11.19 22.12
N PHE A 896 -34.95 9.93 21.74
CA PHE A 896 -33.89 9.09 22.28
C PHE A 896 -32.74 9.00 21.27
N PHE A 897 -31.54 9.34 21.70
CA PHE A 897 -30.32 9.23 20.90
C PHE A 897 -29.37 8.24 21.59
N MET A 898 -29.48 6.95 21.27
CA MET A 898 -28.77 5.88 21.99
C MET A 898 -27.85 5.12 21.06
N GLY A 899 -26.53 5.26 21.21
CA GLY A 899 -25.54 4.51 20.45
C GLY A 899 -24.29 5.32 20.11
N MET A 900 -23.60 4.92 19.04
CA MET A 900 -22.43 5.63 18.54
C MET A 900 -22.85 6.81 17.67
N PHE A 901 -22.28 7.98 17.94
CA PHE A 901 -22.52 9.21 17.17
C PHE A 901 -21.19 9.91 16.85
N TRP A 902 -21.22 10.78 15.84
CA TRP A 902 -20.10 11.63 15.46
C TRP A 902 -20.54 13.10 15.42
N ALA A 903 -19.87 13.92 14.60
CA ALA A 903 -20.08 15.35 14.48
C ALA A 903 -21.55 15.77 14.21
N GLU A 904 -22.42 14.85 13.80
CA GLU A 904 -23.83 15.09 13.59
C GLU A 904 -24.67 15.25 14.85
N ALA A 905 -24.19 14.77 16.02
CA ALA A 905 -24.96 14.72 17.25
C ALA A 905 -25.62 16.08 17.57
N LEU A 906 -24.83 17.15 17.53
CA LEU A 906 -25.27 18.51 17.83
C LEU A 906 -26.41 19.00 16.93
N LEU A 907 -26.39 18.66 15.64
CA LEU A 907 -27.39 19.13 14.69
C LEU A 907 -28.76 18.49 14.92
N MET A 908 -28.78 17.23 15.35
CA MET A 908 -30.02 16.52 15.66
C MET A 908 -30.61 17.02 16.97
N THR A 909 -29.78 17.13 18.01
CA THR A 909 -30.24 17.50 19.34
C THR A 909 -30.66 18.96 19.41
N GLU A 910 -29.98 19.88 18.72
CA GLU A 910 -30.41 21.28 18.67
C GLU A 910 -31.77 21.43 17.98
N THR A 911 -32.03 20.61 16.95
CA THR A 911 -33.34 20.58 16.29
C THR A 911 -34.42 20.06 17.23
N GLY A 912 -34.16 18.98 17.96
CA GLY A 912 -35.12 18.44 18.93
C GLY A 912 -35.42 19.42 20.06
N ASN A 913 -34.40 20.11 20.57
CA ASN A 913 -34.52 21.18 21.56
C ASN A 913 -35.39 22.33 21.02
N THR A 914 -35.14 22.76 19.78
CA THR A 914 -35.94 23.80 19.10
C THR A 914 -37.41 23.39 18.93
N THR A 915 -37.70 22.10 18.75
CA THR A 915 -39.08 21.58 18.68
C THR A 915 -39.75 21.37 20.05
N GLY A 916 -39.01 21.55 21.15
CA GLY A 916 -39.49 21.39 22.53
C GLY A 916 -39.64 19.93 22.99
N ALA A 917 -38.94 18.99 22.34
CA ALA A 917 -38.94 17.58 22.71
C ALA A 917 -38.07 17.33 23.95
N ILE A 918 -38.47 16.42 24.85
CA ILE A 918 -37.54 15.88 25.86
C ILE A 918 -36.49 15.05 25.14
N GLN A 919 -35.22 15.25 25.48
CA GLN A 919 -34.12 14.54 24.84
C GLN A 919 -33.32 13.75 25.87
N ILE A 920 -33.24 12.44 25.64
CA ILE A 920 -32.41 11.53 26.43
C ILE A 920 -31.39 10.91 25.47
N ALA A 921 -30.12 11.21 25.70
CA ALA A 921 -29.03 10.71 24.86
C ALA A 921 -28.11 9.75 25.63
N GLY A 922 -27.39 8.91 24.91
CA GLY A 922 -26.37 8.03 25.47
C GLY A 922 -25.37 7.62 24.40
N THR A 923 -24.09 7.86 24.66
CA THR A 923 -23.00 7.52 23.76
C THR A 923 -21.71 7.23 24.53
N ASP A 924 -20.85 6.40 23.96
CA ASP A 924 -19.49 6.19 24.46
C ASP A 924 -18.44 7.02 23.73
N ALA A 925 -18.83 7.82 22.74
CA ALA A 925 -17.96 8.70 21.99
C ALA A 925 -17.51 9.93 22.82
N PRO A 926 -16.23 10.02 23.25
CA PRO A 926 -15.77 11.12 24.11
C PRO A 926 -15.87 12.49 23.44
N THR A 927 -15.79 12.53 22.11
CA THR A 927 -15.88 13.76 21.32
C THR A 927 -17.31 14.30 21.18
N GLN A 928 -18.34 13.48 21.43
CA GLN A 928 -19.74 13.90 21.28
C GLN A 928 -20.45 14.14 22.61
N LEU A 929 -19.94 13.59 23.72
CA LEU A 929 -20.48 13.82 25.06
C LEU A 929 -20.71 15.31 25.40
N PRO A 930 -19.80 16.25 25.07
CA PRO A 930 -20.05 17.67 25.33
C PRO A 930 -21.30 18.20 24.64
N PHE A 931 -21.58 17.77 23.40
CA PHE A 931 -22.76 18.22 22.66
C PHE A 931 -24.05 17.66 23.26
N PHE A 932 -24.07 16.38 23.64
CA PHE A 932 -25.25 15.80 24.29
C PHE A 932 -25.51 16.44 25.65
N ILE A 933 -24.48 16.66 26.45
CA ILE A 933 -24.61 17.33 27.76
C ILE A 933 -25.19 18.74 27.61
N THR A 934 -24.85 19.48 26.56
CA THR A 934 -25.31 20.86 26.39
C THR A 934 -26.67 20.99 25.71
N THR A 935 -27.14 19.97 24.99
CA THR A 935 -28.37 20.07 24.16
C THR A 935 -29.47 19.07 24.52
N CYS A 936 -29.19 18.09 25.39
CA CYS A 936 -30.18 17.13 25.87
C CYS A 936 -30.50 17.35 27.36
N ASP A 937 -31.70 16.97 27.77
CA ASP A 937 -32.12 17.04 29.19
C ASP A 937 -31.35 16.02 30.04
N TYR A 938 -31.10 14.82 29.50
CA TYR A 938 -30.34 13.77 30.16
C TYR A 938 -29.35 13.11 29.21
N THR A 939 -28.14 12.84 29.69
CA THR A 939 -27.08 12.18 28.92
C THR A 939 -26.48 11.03 29.72
N LEU A 940 -26.50 9.82 29.16
CA LEU A 940 -25.74 8.67 29.64
C LEU A 940 -24.29 8.82 29.16
N ILE A 941 -23.36 8.92 30.11
CA ILE A 941 -21.96 9.23 29.82
C ILE A 941 -21.16 7.93 29.70
N GLY A 942 -20.65 7.64 28.51
CA GLY A 942 -19.66 6.58 28.35
C GLY A 942 -20.25 5.21 28.68
N GLU A 943 -19.73 4.63 29.76
CA GLU A 943 -20.14 3.32 30.24
C GLU A 943 -21.58 3.22 30.74
N GLU A 944 -22.21 4.35 31.08
CA GLU A 944 -23.59 4.36 31.55
C GLU A 944 -24.55 3.82 30.48
N LEU A 945 -24.22 4.01 29.19
CA LEU A 945 -24.94 3.40 28.07
C LEU A 945 -24.90 1.86 28.14
N TYR A 946 -23.73 1.29 28.46
CA TYR A 946 -23.54 -0.15 28.57
C TYR A 946 -24.17 -0.73 29.84
N ALA A 947 -24.14 0.04 30.93
CA ALA A 947 -24.78 -0.33 32.19
C ALA A 947 -26.32 -0.29 32.11
N ALA A 948 -26.89 0.43 31.15
CA ALA A 948 -28.33 0.64 31.07
C ALA A 948 -29.13 -0.65 30.91
N SER A 949 -28.65 -1.62 30.14
CA SER A 949 -29.29 -2.93 29.99
C SER A 949 -29.32 -3.69 31.33
N ALA A 950 -28.18 -3.74 32.03
CA ALA A 950 -28.06 -4.37 33.35
C ALA A 950 -28.96 -3.70 34.39
N TYR A 951 -29.07 -2.37 34.32
CA TYR A 951 -29.91 -1.57 35.21
C TYR A 951 -31.40 -1.88 34.99
N LEU A 952 -31.84 -1.94 33.72
CA LEU A 952 -33.22 -2.15 33.33
C LEU A 952 -33.69 -3.60 33.48
N ALA A 953 -32.85 -4.58 33.10
CA ALA A 953 -33.21 -6.00 33.13
C ALA A 953 -33.01 -6.67 34.49
N ARG A 954 -32.12 -6.12 35.34
CA ARG A 954 -31.73 -6.70 36.66
C ARG A 954 -31.31 -8.17 36.59
N GLU A 955 -30.81 -8.61 35.44
CA GLU A 955 -30.43 -10.00 35.22
C GLU A 955 -29.09 -10.33 35.92
N PRO A 956 -28.97 -11.46 36.65
CA PRO A 956 -27.76 -11.78 37.41
C PRO A 956 -26.47 -11.78 36.59
N MET A 957 -26.55 -12.19 35.33
CA MET A 957 -25.40 -12.21 34.42
C MET A 957 -24.91 -10.79 34.09
N GLN A 958 -25.84 -9.87 33.79
CA GLN A 958 -25.52 -8.50 33.43
C GLN A 958 -25.02 -7.70 34.65
N LEU A 959 -25.67 -7.89 35.81
CA LEU A 959 -25.28 -7.27 37.08
C LEU A 959 -23.88 -7.73 37.54
N GLY A 960 -23.60 -9.04 37.41
CA GLY A 960 -22.29 -9.61 37.75
C GLY A 960 -21.18 -9.05 36.87
N THR A 961 -21.40 -8.96 35.55
CA THR A 961 -20.44 -8.36 34.62
C THR A 961 -20.18 -6.89 34.94
N LEU A 962 -21.23 -6.09 35.16
CA LEU A 962 -21.11 -4.68 35.53
C LEU A 962 -20.23 -4.51 36.77
N LYS A 963 -20.45 -5.32 37.80
CA LYS A 963 -19.60 -5.27 39.01
C LYS A 963 -18.19 -5.78 38.81
N GLY A 964 -17.97 -6.78 37.98
CA GLY A 964 -16.62 -7.20 37.61
C GLY A 964 -15.81 -6.07 36.97
N VAL A 965 -16.47 -5.28 36.11
CA VAL A 965 -15.89 -4.07 35.50
C VAL A 965 -15.59 -3.00 36.55
N ASP A 966 -16.52 -2.70 37.46
CA ASP A 966 -16.32 -1.71 38.54
C ASP A 966 -15.07 -2.03 39.39
N TYR A 967 -14.92 -3.29 39.84
CA TYR A 967 -13.75 -3.70 40.63
C TYR A 967 -12.45 -3.66 39.84
N SER A 968 -12.50 -3.98 38.55
CA SER A 968 -11.33 -3.90 37.68
C SER A 968 -10.88 -2.44 37.50
N LYS A 969 -11.82 -1.50 37.40
CA LYS A 969 -11.52 -0.06 37.39
C LYS A 969 -10.90 0.43 38.69
N LEU A 970 -11.41 -0.03 39.83
CA LEU A 970 -10.83 0.28 41.13
C LEU A 970 -9.36 -0.21 41.22
N LEU A 971 -9.08 -1.43 40.74
CA LEU A 971 -7.71 -1.94 40.66
C LEU A 971 -6.82 -1.07 39.77
N ILE A 972 -7.31 -0.69 38.58
CA ILE A 972 -6.58 0.20 37.67
C ILE A 972 -6.29 1.55 38.33
N LEU A 973 -7.26 2.14 39.05
CA LEU A 973 -7.07 3.41 39.77
C LEU A 973 -5.97 3.28 40.84
N ILE A 974 -5.97 2.19 41.61
CA ILE A 974 -4.92 1.92 42.61
C ILE A 974 -3.55 1.80 41.94
N LEU A 975 -3.46 1.11 40.80
CA LEU A 975 -2.22 0.97 40.03
C LEU A 975 -1.73 2.30 39.48
N ILE A 976 -2.62 3.16 38.98
CA ILE A 976 -2.28 4.51 38.51
C ILE A 976 -1.71 5.34 39.65
N ILE A 977 -2.41 5.42 40.79
CA ILE A 977 -1.95 6.18 41.96
C ILE A 977 -0.59 5.67 42.44
N SER A 978 -0.45 4.35 42.57
CA SER A 978 0.80 3.72 42.99
C SER A 978 1.93 3.99 41.99
N GLY A 979 1.66 3.89 40.69
CA GLY A 979 2.60 4.20 39.62
C GLY A 979 3.03 5.66 39.61
N THR A 980 2.11 6.60 39.84
CA THR A 980 2.42 8.03 39.96
C THR A 980 3.36 8.29 41.15
N ILE A 981 3.08 7.68 42.31
CA ILE A 981 3.93 7.82 43.51
C ILE A 981 5.34 7.25 43.24
N LEU A 982 5.42 6.04 42.68
CA LEU A 982 6.70 5.39 42.34
C LEU A 982 7.50 6.21 41.31
N SER A 983 6.83 6.71 40.27
CA SER A 983 7.47 7.56 39.26
C SER A 983 7.99 8.87 39.85
N SER A 984 7.31 9.45 40.84
CA SER A 984 7.72 10.70 41.50
C SER A 984 9.02 10.55 42.30
N VAL A 985 9.39 9.32 42.69
CA VAL A 985 10.66 9.00 43.36
C VAL A 985 11.66 8.31 42.41
N HIS A 986 11.46 8.43 41.10
CA HIS A 986 12.29 7.85 40.03
C HIS A 986 12.37 6.31 40.02
N LEU A 987 11.40 5.61 40.62
CA LEU A 987 11.25 4.16 40.51
C LEU A 987 10.35 3.81 39.33
N THR A 988 10.96 3.54 38.17
CA THR A 988 10.25 3.39 36.88
C THR A 988 9.93 1.94 36.50
N PHE A 989 10.29 0.94 37.31
CA PHE A 989 10.10 -0.48 36.96
C PHE A 989 8.65 -0.84 36.62
N LEU A 990 7.67 -0.26 37.33
CA LEU A 990 6.26 -0.53 37.10
C LEU A 990 5.78 0.06 35.77
N MET A 991 6.27 1.25 35.41
CA MET A 991 5.98 1.89 34.13
C MET A 991 6.58 1.10 32.97
N ASN A 992 7.84 0.66 33.11
CA ASN A 992 8.57 -0.13 32.12
C ASN A 992 8.04 -1.56 31.97
N ALA A 993 7.25 -2.06 32.94
CA ALA A 993 6.63 -3.37 32.87
C ALA A 993 5.46 -3.39 31.89
N PHE A 994 4.85 -2.25 31.58
CA PHE A 994 3.80 -2.15 30.57
C PHE A 994 4.43 -1.86 29.20
N PRO A 995 3.89 -2.43 28.12
CA PRO A 995 4.37 -2.13 26.78
C PRO A 995 4.26 -0.63 26.50
N GLU A 996 5.38 -0.03 26.08
CA GLU A 996 5.40 1.33 25.53
C GLU A 996 4.54 1.37 24.25
N LYS A 997 3.92 2.52 24.02
CA LYS A 997 2.88 2.70 23.00
C LYS A 997 3.44 2.73 21.59
#